data_AF-A0A7W7MRS9-F1
#
_entry.id   AF-A0A7W7MRS9-F1
#
_cell.length_a   1.000
_cell.length_b   1.000
_cell.length_c   1.000
_cell.angle_alpha   90.00
_cell.angle_beta   90.00
_cell.angle_gamma   90.00
#
_symmetry.space_group_name_H-M   'P 1'
#
loop_
_entity.id
_entity.type
_entity.pdbx_description
1 polymer ?
#
loop_
_entity_poly.entity_id
_entity_poly.type
_entity_poly.pdbx_seq_one_letter_code
_entity_poly.pdbx_strand_id
1 'polypeptide(L)'
;MPFDEDRRRRPVLLPLLGVAALAAGAWYVAHQKEPLSTADQMASVAGLLVALVMLALTLVDRRSASAAGDASLDAAADALAERTLAQWLPEAAVHDLDPAHPIPVTWEWDPKLSRSRNDLGVKQPPPAQGVVDRLYEQVYDVLPRSTLLVLLGEKGTGKSAAMLLLLIEALRDRQARGDTPQRPPVPVWITVGGWNPDARPLRELAAEALVWMLPALGNDKNFGPRAAQRLVERGAVALFLDGLDEMPDGLRAKAMAATAREVRGGLRAVVTTRPDGYARPKKAGSRVPAPVVLRLRQLNADAVADYVARRHAGDEEEAWTQVGEQLRDHPDGALATALNTPLFVSLALAAYASPLPARHDPRDLLKASTDTEIRDEVIELFLHRAYPDDSGELARQESHRRATSDRRRWRRSRRRQERERRRGLALLEWTAFHLKDNSDLRWWKIPFWVSPDEMARVCTVAAGVLVSTVALVGDLAVRGAPTVMTLGAWMFALGAGGAFGGLAFNRFERVRAVPSGLRIRWPDRAEARHVLNQALTAGLPFGIGMGLGRGVAAGVTVGAGFFLFGLFGGDFGPRDRGLLAVWSRPLVDSPTLTPVSSYRSDLLRTGLVVAVAVFAVSGFLALCGQFDGESDYGVRVGPGLGLLIGLWLSAGPAVLLLLAPLAARRSGAGRRSAAGLLHAAHDLKVLRQAGMVYQFRHRELQTHLARRYQV
;
A
#
# COMPACT_ATOMS: atom_id res chain seq x y z
N MET A 1 -25.62 -11.16 15.32
CA MET A 1 -26.97 -11.25 14.74
C MET A 1 -26.84 -11.61 13.27
N PRO A 2 -27.72 -12.48 12.70
CA PRO A 2 -27.57 -12.87 11.30
C PRO A 2 -28.03 -11.71 10.42
N PHE A 3 -27.08 -11.11 9.70
CA PHE A 3 -27.35 -10.10 8.70
C PHE A 3 -27.98 -10.75 7.47
N ASP A 4 -29.16 -10.25 7.14
CA ASP A 4 -29.92 -10.48 5.91
C ASP A 4 -29.01 -10.39 4.66
N GLU A 5 -28.60 -11.55 4.15
CA GLU A 5 -27.68 -11.71 3.02
C GLU A 5 -28.31 -11.31 1.66
N ASP A 6 -29.62 -11.09 1.61
CA ASP A 6 -30.34 -10.99 0.34
C ASP A 6 -30.31 -9.58 -0.29
N ARG A 7 -29.90 -8.55 0.46
CA ARG A 7 -29.76 -7.17 -0.06
C ARG A 7 -28.41 -6.88 -0.73
N ARG A 8 -27.39 -7.74 -0.56
CA ARG A 8 -26.05 -7.53 -1.15
C ARG A 8 -25.96 -7.79 -2.66
N ARG A 9 -26.94 -8.48 -3.26
CA ARG A 9 -26.89 -8.85 -4.69
C ARG A 9 -27.50 -7.80 -5.63
N ARG A 10 -28.32 -6.88 -5.12
CA ARG A 10 -29.00 -5.87 -5.97
C ARG A 10 -28.07 -4.85 -6.68
N PRO A 11 -26.95 -4.34 -6.11
CA PRO A 11 -26.15 -3.33 -6.81
C PRO A 11 -25.23 -3.89 -7.90
N VAL A 12 -24.97 -5.21 -7.92
CA VAL A 12 -24.16 -5.87 -8.96
C VAL A 12 -25.04 -6.47 -10.05
N LEU A 13 -26.24 -6.95 -9.69
CA LEU A 13 -27.19 -7.53 -10.64
C LEU A 13 -27.76 -6.48 -11.60
N LEU A 14 -28.03 -5.25 -11.18
CA LEU A 14 -28.61 -4.21 -12.04
C LEU A 14 -27.71 -3.78 -13.24
N PRO A 15 -26.40 -3.51 -13.08
CA PRO A 15 -25.53 -3.23 -14.22
C PRO A 15 -25.26 -4.48 -15.07
N LEU A 16 -25.15 -5.67 -14.46
CA LEU A 16 -25.04 -6.93 -15.20
C LEU A 16 -26.32 -7.24 -15.99
N LEU A 17 -27.49 -6.94 -15.46
CA LEU A 17 -28.78 -7.03 -16.16
C LEU A 17 -28.87 -5.99 -17.28
N GLY A 18 -28.35 -4.78 -17.08
CA GLY A 18 -28.26 -3.77 -18.14
C GLY A 18 -27.32 -4.17 -19.27
N VAL A 19 -26.15 -4.71 -18.95
CA VAL A 19 -25.19 -5.23 -19.94
C VAL A 19 -25.71 -6.50 -20.61
N ALA A 20 -26.36 -7.40 -19.86
CA ALA A 20 -26.97 -8.60 -20.43
C ALA A 20 -28.18 -8.28 -21.31
N ALA A 21 -28.97 -7.26 -20.96
CA ALA A 21 -30.07 -6.77 -21.80
C ALA A 21 -29.55 -6.08 -23.06
N LEU A 22 -28.46 -5.31 -22.96
CA LEU A 22 -27.77 -4.73 -24.13
C LEU A 22 -27.14 -5.81 -25.02
N ALA A 23 -26.53 -6.83 -24.43
CA ALA A 23 -25.93 -7.96 -25.16
C ALA A 23 -27.00 -8.86 -25.78
N ALA A 24 -28.12 -9.12 -25.09
CA ALA A 24 -29.26 -9.86 -25.62
C ALA A 24 -29.97 -9.06 -26.72
N GLY A 25 -30.10 -7.74 -26.56
CA GLY A 25 -30.60 -6.84 -27.61
C GLY A 25 -29.70 -6.84 -28.84
N ALA A 26 -28.38 -6.73 -28.65
CA ALA A 26 -27.40 -6.80 -29.73
C ALA A 26 -27.40 -8.18 -30.42
N TRP A 27 -27.49 -9.27 -29.65
CA TRP A 27 -27.57 -10.64 -30.17
C TRP A 27 -28.87 -10.89 -30.97
N TYR A 28 -30.00 -10.41 -30.46
CA TYR A 28 -31.31 -10.52 -31.11
C TYR A 28 -31.37 -9.70 -32.40
N VAL A 29 -30.83 -8.48 -32.40
CA VAL A 29 -30.70 -7.64 -33.60
C VAL A 29 -29.74 -8.26 -34.63
N ALA A 30 -28.65 -8.89 -34.18
CA ALA A 30 -27.71 -9.59 -35.06
C ALA A 30 -28.28 -10.87 -35.71
N HIS A 31 -29.42 -11.40 -35.22
CA HIS A 31 -30.07 -12.61 -35.75
C HIS A 31 -31.36 -12.32 -36.55
N GLN A 32 -31.80 -11.07 -36.64
CA GLN A 32 -32.96 -10.67 -37.45
C GLN A 32 -32.55 -10.45 -38.92
N LYS A 33 -33.35 -10.97 -39.86
CA LYS A 33 -33.15 -10.84 -41.32
C LYS A 33 -33.97 -9.70 -41.97
N GLU A 34 -34.58 -8.84 -41.17
CA GLU A 34 -35.53 -7.79 -41.58
C GLU A 34 -34.89 -6.38 -41.62
N PRO A 35 -35.43 -5.41 -42.40
CA PRO A 35 -34.69 -4.24 -42.87
C PRO A 35 -34.38 -3.17 -41.80
N LEU A 36 -33.27 -2.45 -42.05
CA LEU A 36 -32.59 -1.45 -41.19
C LEU A 36 -33.47 -0.35 -40.56
N SER A 37 -34.69 -0.11 -41.04
CA SER A 37 -35.59 0.94 -40.52
C SER A 37 -36.10 0.66 -39.11
N THR A 38 -36.22 -0.62 -38.73
CA THR A 38 -36.76 -1.01 -37.42
C THR A 38 -35.69 -0.94 -36.32
N ALA A 39 -34.42 -1.11 -36.70
CA ALA A 39 -33.28 -1.04 -35.79
C ALA A 39 -32.98 0.40 -35.31
N ASP A 40 -33.18 1.40 -36.18
CA ASP A 40 -32.93 2.81 -35.88
C ASP A 40 -33.95 3.39 -34.88
N GLN A 41 -35.22 2.99 -35.02
CA GLN A 41 -36.29 3.34 -34.09
C GLN A 41 -36.07 2.69 -32.70
N MET A 42 -35.59 1.45 -32.67
CA MET A 42 -35.31 0.74 -31.41
C MET A 42 -34.08 1.30 -30.68
N ALA A 43 -33.03 1.74 -31.39
CA ALA A 43 -31.85 2.36 -30.79
C ALA A 43 -32.17 3.70 -30.10
N SER A 44 -33.06 4.50 -30.69
CA SER A 44 -33.51 5.78 -30.12
C SER A 44 -34.33 5.59 -28.83
N VAL A 45 -35.19 4.57 -28.79
CA VAL A 45 -35.99 4.21 -27.60
C VAL A 45 -35.10 3.65 -26.49
N ALA A 46 -34.10 2.83 -26.83
CA ALA A 46 -33.12 2.33 -25.87
C ALA A 46 -32.28 3.46 -25.26
N GLY A 47 -31.84 4.43 -26.07
CA GLY A 47 -31.10 5.61 -25.59
C GLY A 47 -31.90 6.48 -24.62
N LEU A 48 -33.19 6.70 -24.89
CA LEU A 48 -34.09 7.46 -24.03
C LEU A 48 -34.36 6.76 -22.69
N LEU A 49 -34.55 5.44 -22.71
CA LEU A 49 -34.75 4.64 -21.49
C LEU A 49 -33.51 4.66 -20.58
N VAL A 50 -32.30 4.59 -21.16
CA VAL A 50 -31.05 4.71 -20.39
C VAL A 50 -30.91 6.10 -19.75
N ALA A 51 -31.25 7.17 -20.49
CA ALA A 51 -31.22 8.54 -19.96
C ALA A 51 -32.22 8.75 -18.81
N LEU A 52 -33.44 8.21 -18.93
CA LEU A 52 -34.47 8.28 -17.89
C LEU A 52 -34.11 7.47 -16.64
N VAL A 53 -33.51 6.30 -16.80
CA VAL A 53 -33.02 5.48 -15.67
C VAL A 53 -31.86 6.18 -14.95
N MET A 54 -30.94 6.82 -15.68
CA MET A 54 -29.87 7.63 -15.09
C MET A 54 -30.41 8.86 -14.34
N LEU A 55 -31.46 9.51 -14.86
CA LEU A 55 -32.13 10.63 -14.21
C LEU A 55 -32.90 10.22 -12.95
N ALA A 56 -33.59 9.07 -12.99
CA ALA A 56 -34.30 8.53 -11.84
C ALA A 56 -33.33 8.12 -10.71
N LEU A 57 -32.21 7.49 -11.06
CA LEU A 57 -31.17 7.10 -10.09
C LEU A 57 -30.46 8.30 -9.46
N THR A 58 -30.28 9.40 -10.20
CA THR A 58 -29.68 10.65 -9.65
C THR A 58 -30.63 11.41 -8.72
N LEU A 59 -31.94 11.25 -8.87
CA LEU A 59 -32.95 11.89 -8.00
C LEU A 59 -33.24 11.09 -6.72
N VAL A 60 -33.04 9.77 -6.72
CA VAL A 60 -33.27 8.90 -5.56
C VAL A 60 -32.20 9.03 -4.48
N ASP A 61 -31.02 9.58 -4.79
CA ASP A 61 -29.88 9.67 -3.87
C ASP A 61 -29.86 10.94 -2.98
N ARG A 62 -30.94 11.74 -2.97
CA ARG A 62 -31.01 13.03 -2.24
C ARG A 62 -31.91 13.09 -1.02
N ARG A 63 -32.48 11.97 -0.55
CA ARG A 63 -33.35 11.96 0.63
C ARG A 63 -33.02 10.83 1.58
N SER A 64 -31.99 11.00 2.41
CA SER A 64 -31.85 10.35 3.73
C SER A 64 -30.60 10.87 4.43
N ALA A 65 -30.74 11.79 5.40
CA ALA A 65 -29.94 11.85 6.62
C ALA A 65 -30.17 13.17 7.39
N SER A 66 -31.10 13.16 8.34
CA SER A 66 -31.10 14.07 9.49
C SER A 66 -32.04 13.52 10.54
N ALA A 67 -31.52 12.70 11.46
CA ALA A 67 -32.15 12.40 12.75
C ALA A 67 -31.29 11.53 13.69
N ALA A 68 -30.36 10.68 13.19
CA ALA A 68 -29.66 9.67 14.00
C ALA A 68 -28.18 10.01 14.32
N GLY A 69 -27.86 11.28 14.59
CA GLY A 69 -26.50 11.81 14.45
C GLY A 69 -25.46 11.44 15.51
N ASP A 70 -25.86 11.25 16.78
CA ASP A 70 -24.91 11.18 17.91
C ASP A 70 -24.60 9.75 18.37
N ALA A 71 -25.62 8.92 18.63
CA ALA A 71 -25.42 7.50 18.93
C ALA A 71 -24.68 6.75 17.81
N SER A 72 -24.86 7.22 16.57
CA SER A 72 -24.16 6.70 15.40
C SER A 72 -22.67 7.06 15.38
N LEU A 73 -22.26 8.17 16.00
CA LEU A 73 -20.85 8.59 16.04
C LEU A 73 -20.06 7.85 17.11
N ASP A 74 -20.67 7.54 18.26
CA ASP A 74 -20.01 6.72 19.28
C ASP A 74 -19.79 5.29 18.78
N ALA A 75 -20.79 4.71 18.11
CA ALA A 75 -20.64 3.43 17.41
C ALA A 75 -19.54 3.49 16.32
N ALA A 76 -19.41 4.62 15.63
CA ALA A 76 -18.36 4.83 14.64
C ALA A 76 -16.96 4.89 15.29
N ALA A 77 -16.85 5.53 16.45
CA ALA A 77 -15.61 5.59 17.23
C ALA A 77 -15.22 4.21 17.77
N ASP A 78 -16.18 3.39 18.22
CA ASP A 78 -15.92 2.03 18.70
C ASP A 78 -15.47 1.11 17.57
N ALA A 79 -16.17 1.14 16.43
CA ALA A 79 -15.74 0.41 15.24
C ALA A 79 -14.34 0.83 14.76
N LEU A 80 -14.01 2.12 14.88
CA LEU A 80 -12.67 2.63 14.58
C LEU A 80 -11.62 2.12 15.57
N ALA A 81 -11.93 2.11 16.87
CA ALA A 81 -11.03 1.61 17.91
C ALA A 81 -10.72 0.12 17.73
N GLU A 82 -11.74 -0.71 17.52
CA GLU A 82 -11.59 -2.14 17.24
C GLU A 82 -10.73 -2.38 15.99
N ARG A 83 -11.02 -1.64 14.92
CA ARG A 83 -10.26 -1.77 13.66
C ARG A 83 -8.81 -1.36 13.82
N THR A 84 -8.56 -0.31 14.59
CA THR A 84 -7.21 0.19 14.87
C THR A 84 -6.42 -0.83 15.71
N LEU A 85 -7.02 -1.38 16.76
CA LEU A 85 -6.38 -2.41 17.59
C LEU A 85 -6.08 -3.68 16.78
N ALA A 86 -7.03 -4.14 15.97
CA ALA A 86 -6.86 -5.31 15.11
C ALA A 86 -5.77 -5.12 14.04
N GLN A 87 -5.49 -3.87 13.64
CA GLN A 87 -4.41 -3.55 12.72
C GLN A 87 -3.03 -3.53 13.42
N TRP A 88 -2.93 -2.90 14.59
CA TRP A 88 -1.65 -2.61 15.23
C TRP A 88 -1.15 -3.71 16.17
N LEU A 89 -2.03 -4.56 16.69
CA LEU A 89 -1.63 -5.67 17.56
C LEU A 89 -0.75 -6.71 16.83
N PRO A 90 -1.07 -7.14 15.58
CA PRO A 90 -0.16 -7.98 14.81
C PRO A 90 1.17 -7.30 14.49
N GLU A 91 1.15 -5.99 14.18
CA GLU A 91 2.38 -5.22 13.91
C GLU A 91 3.30 -5.16 15.13
N ALA A 92 2.76 -4.99 16.34
CA ALA A 92 3.55 -5.08 17.58
C ALA A 92 4.22 -6.46 17.74
N ALA A 93 3.50 -7.54 17.44
CA ALA A 93 4.04 -8.90 17.45
C ALA A 93 5.11 -9.12 16.37
N VAL A 94 4.96 -8.53 15.18
CA VAL A 94 5.98 -8.54 14.11
C VAL A 94 7.25 -7.81 14.56
N HIS A 95 7.11 -6.76 15.36
CA HIS A 95 8.23 -5.99 15.91
C HIS A 95 8.94 -6.65 17.10
N ASP A 96 8.54 -7.86 17.52
CA ASP A 96 8.99 -8.51 18.75
C ASP A 96 8.81 -7.61 19.99
N LEU A 97 7.89 -6.64 19.88
CA LEU A 97 7.43 -5.84 21.00
C LEU A 97 6.36 -6.65 21.68
N ASP A 98 6.78 -7.61 22.51
CA ASP A 98 5.86 -8.28 23.44
C ASP A 98 5.29 -7.19 24.35
N PRO A 99 3.99 -6.83 24.24
CA PRO A 99 3.42 -5.81 25.10
C PRO A 99 3.43 -6.22 26.57
N ALA A 100 3.58 -7.51 26.88
CA ALA A 100 3.70 -7.99 28.25
C ALA A 100 5.11 -7.81 28.82
N HIS A 101 6.16 -7.85 27.97
CA HIS A 101 7.56 -7.72 28.39
C HIS A 101 8.37 -6.89 27.37
N PRO A 102 8.08 -5.58 27.21
CA PRO A 102 8.79 -4.75 26.25
C PRO A 102 10.25 -4.49 26.68
N ILE A 103 11.12 -4.22 25.70
CA ILE A 103 12.49 -3.73 25.95
C ILE A 103 12.39 -2.44 26.79
N PRO A 104 13.13 -2.32 27.91
CA PRO A 104 12.97 -1.23 28.88
C PRO A 104 13.59 0.09 28.41
N VAL A 105 12.99 0.71 27.40
CA VAL A 105 13.37 2.05 26.92
C VAL A 105 12.99 3.06 27.99
N THR A 106 13.96 3.84 28.46
CA THR A 106 13.74 4.90 29.44
C THR A 106 13.39 6.21 28.75
N TRP A 107 12.59 7.01 29.45
CA TRP A 107 12.24 8.37 29.05
C TRP A 107 12.49 9.34 30.19
N GLU A 108 12.78 10.59 29.82
CA GLU A 108 12.98 11.69 30.77
C GLU A 108 12.18 12.92 30.34
N TRP A 109 11.63 13.63 31.30
CA TRP A 109 10.95 14.90 31.09
C TRP A 109 11.95 15.99 30.73
N ASP A 110 11.75 16.69 29.61
CA ASP A 110 12.63 17.81 29.23
C ASP A 110 12.20 19.10 29.94
N PRO A 111 12.96 19.63 30.93
CA PRO A 111 12.55 20.82 31.66
C PRO A 111 12.64 22.12 30.84
N LYS A 112 13.41 22.14 29.75
CA LYS A 112 13.62 23.33 28.91
C LYS A 112 12.54 23.47 27.82
N LEU A 113 12.14 22.34 27.26
CA LEU A 113 11.19 22.28 26.15
C LEU A 113 9.74 22.08 26.62
N SER A 114 9.54 21.41 27.74
CA SER A 114 8.21 21.09 28.27
C SER A 114 7.59 22.20 29.11
N ARG A 115 6.29 22.09 29.33
CA ARG A 115 5.61 22.69 30.49
C ARG A 115 6.19 22.14 31.80
N SER A 116 6.19 22.94 32.86
CA SER A 116 6.50 22.46 34.20
C SER A 116 5.51 21.36 34.62
N ARG A 117 6.01 20.29 35.25
CA ARG A 117 5.19 19.17 35.73
C ARG A 117 4.15 19.62 36.76
N ASN A 118 4.49 20.62 37.57
CA ASN A 118 3.60 21.16 38.61
C ASN A 118 2.51 22.07 38.04
N ASP A 119 2.72 22.61 36.84
CA ASP A 119 1.79 23.57 36.24
C ASP A 119 0.73 22.89 35.37
N LEU A 120 0.64 21.56 35.35
CA LEU A 120 -0.24 20.80 34.45
C LEU A 120 -1.73 20.86 34.85
N GLY A 121 -2.04 21.32 36.06
CA GLY A 121 -3.42 21.34 36.58
C GLY A 121 -3.95 19.95 36.93
N VAL A 122 -3.06 19.03 37.30
CA VAL A 122 -3.37 17.64 37.69
C VAL A 122 -3.11 17.45 39.18
N LYS A 123 -3.81 16.50 39.83
CA LYS A 123 -3.71 16.27 41.28
C LYS A 123 -2.33 15.82 41.73
N GLN A 124 -1.67 14.98 40.94
CA GLN A 124 -0.31 14.51 41.20
C GLN A 124 0.52 14.71 39.93
N PRO A 125 1.67 15.40 40.02
CA PRO A 125 2.52 15.63 38.85
C PRO A 125 3.11 14.31 38.35
N PRO A 126 3.22 14.12 37.02
CA PRO A 126 3.90 12.96 36.45
C PRO A 126 5.36 12.82 36.94
N PRO A 127 5.93 11.59 36.95
CA PRO A 127 7.32 11.39 37.30
C PRO A 127 8.27 12.10 36.32
N ALA A 128 9.50 12.39 36.77
CA ALA A 128 10.50 13.09 35.96
C ALA A 128 11.13 12.16 34.90
N GLN A 129 11.11 10.87 35.18
CA GLN A 129 11.71 9.82 34.37
C GLN A 129 10.91 8.54 34.59
N GLY A 130 10.96 7.64 33.63
CA GLY A 130 10.28 6.36 33.71
C GLY A 130 10.68 5.44 32.56
N VAL A 131 9.95 4.34 32.43
CA VAL A 131 10.10 3.38 31.34
C VAL A 131 8.88 3.47 30.43
N VAL A 132 9.08 3.20 29.14
CA VAL A 132 8.05 3.35 28.09
C VAL A 132 6.84 2.44 28.31
N ASP A 133 7.02 1.29 28.96
CA ASP A 133 5.95 0.34 29.31
C ASP A 133 4.84 0.98 30.16
N ARG A 134 5.22 1.88 31.09
CA ARG A 134 4.31 2.61 31.97
C ARG A 134 4.01 4.03 31.48
N LEU A 135 4.37 4.37 30.24
CA LEU A 135 4.18 5.71 29.69
C LEU A 135 2.70 6.11 29.63
N TYR A 136 1.81 5.13 29.39
CA TYR A 136 0.38 5.37 29.34
C TYR A 136 -0.16 5.84 30.70
N GLU A 137 0.02 5.02 31.75
CA GLU A 137 -0.48 5.27 33.10
C GLU A 137 0.24 6.44 33.81
N GLN A 138 1.55 6.61 33.60
CA GLN A 138 2.33 7.63 34.31
C GLN A 138 2.21 9.02 33.70
N VAL A 139 1.93 9.10 32.40
CA VAL A 139 1.94 10.38 31.67
C VAL A 139 0.67 10.55 30.85
N TYR A 140 0.37 9.65 29.91
CA TYR A 140 -0.70 9.91 28.96
C TYR A 140 -2.08 9.99 29.62
N ASP A 141 -2.51 9.04 30.45
CA ASP A 141 -3.84 9.10 31.06
C ASP A 141 -3.99 10.28 32.05
N VAL A 142 -2.89 10.67 32.70
CA VAL A 142 -2.86 11.77 33.68
C VAL A 142 -2.97 13.15 33.00
N LEU A 143 -2.48 13.29 31.78
CA LEU A 143 -2.48 14.57 31.07
C LEU A 143 -3.89 15.00 30.63
N PRO A 144 -4.20 16.32 30.65
CA PRO A 144 -5.46 16.83 30.13
C PRO A 144 -5.71 16.40 28.68
N ARG A 145 -6.99 16.21 28.31
CA ARG A 145 -7.39 15.74 26.96
C ARG A 145 -6.78 16.57 25.83
N SER A 146 -6.73 17.90 25.99
CA SER A 146 -6.14 18.82 25.02
C SER A 146 -4.65 19.06 25.31
N THR A 147 -3.82 18.01 25.14
CA THR A 147 -2.37 18.09 25.33
C THR A 147 -1.62 17.66 24.07
N LEU A 148 -0.55 18.39 23.76
CA LEU A 148 0.46 18.01 22.78
C LEU A 148 1.61 17.31 23.50
N LEU A 149 1.72 15.99 23.34
CA LEU A 149 2.83 15.19 23.82
C LEU A 149 3.86 15.03 22.68
N VAL A 150 5.13 15.27 22.95
CA VAL A 150 6.23 15.12 21.99
C VAL A 150 7.22 14.10 22.53
N LEU A 151 7.47 13.05 21.76
CA LEU A 151 8.49 12.04 22.02
C LEU A 151 9.72 12.37 21.18
N LEU A 152 10.74 12.93 21.85
CA LEU A 152 12.05 13.21 21.28
C LEU A 152 12.98 12.03 21.47
N GLY A 153 13.86 11.79 20.51
CA GLY A 153 14.91 10.81 20.69
C GLY A 153 15.77 10.69 19.45
N GLU A 154 17.01 10.27 19.63
CA GLU A 154 17.94 10.04 18.53
C GLU A 154 17.43 8.92 17.60
N LYS A 155 18.11 8.77 16.46
CA LYS A 155 17.83 7.64 15.56
C LYS A 155 18.03 6.33 16.34
N GLY A 156 17.07 5.41 16.24
CA GLY A 156 17.16 4.08 16.86
C GLY A 156 16.73 3.99 18.33
N THR A 157 16.36 5.08 19.01
CA THR A 157 15.93 5.04 20.43
C THR A 157 14.54 4.43 20.68
N GLY A 158 13.85 3.96 19.64
CA GLY A 158 12.53 3.32 19.79
C GLY A 158 11.32 4.27 19.79
N LYS A 159 11.42 5.48 19.23
CA LYS A 159 10.28 6.44 19.14
C LYS A 159 8.98 5.82 18.60
N SER A 160 9.02 5.18 17.45
CA SER A 160 7.84 4.54 16.85
C SER A 160 7.36 3.35 17.70
N ALA A 161 8.27 2.58 18.32
CA ALA A 161 7.89 1.50 19.23
C ALA A 161 7.18 2.03 20.50
N ALA A 162 7.70 3.10 21.09
CA ALA A 162 7.08 3.75 22.25
C ALA A 162 5.70 4.31 21.90
N MET A 163 5.55 4.93 20.73
CA MET A 163 4.27 5.42 20.26
C MET A 163 3.27 4.27 19.99
N LEU A 164 3.75 3.13 19.49
CA LEU A 164 2.91 1.95 19.22
C LEU A 164 2.42 1.30 20.52
N LEU A 165 3.31 1.10 21.50
CA LEU A 165 2.95 0.60 22.82
C LEU A 165 1.94 1.54 23.50
N LEU A 166 2.18 2.85 23.44
CA LEU A 166 1.26 3.85 23.96
C LEU A 166 -0.12 3.80 23.28
N LEU A 167 -0.15 3.63 21.96
CA LEU A 167 -1.38 3.50 21.19
C LEU A 167 -2.18 2.25 21.58
N ILE A 168 -1.51 1.12 21.73
CA ILE A 168 -2.13 -0.16 22.12
C ILE A 168 -2.72 -0.06 23.52
N GLU A 169 -1.97 0.50 24.47
CA GLU A 169 -2.45 0.63 25.85
C GLU A 169 -3.61 1.61 25.97
N ALA A 170 -3.58 2.71 25.20
CA ALA A 170 -4.72 3.62 25.11
C ALA A 170 -5.99 2.98 24.54
N LEU A 171 -5.87 2.03 23.61
CA LEU A 171 -7.01 1.28 23.09
C LEU A 171 -7.53 0.25 24.09
N ARG A 172 -6.64 -0.43 24.82
CA ARG A 172 -6.99 -1.39 25.88
C ARG A 172 -7.73 -0.73 27.03
N ASP A 173 -7.20 0.39 27.54
CA ASP A 173 -7.87 1.17 28.58
C ASP A 173 -9.25 1.66 28.11
N ARG A 174 -9.37 2.15 26.87
CA ARG A 174 -10.67 2.52 26.29
C ARG A 174 -11.66 1.35 26.31
N GLN A 175 -11.22 0.15 25.93
CA GLN A 175 -12.07 -1.05 25.97
C GLN A 175 -12.46 -1.41 27.41
N ALA A 176 -11.52 -1.33 28.36
CA ALA A 176 -11.77 -1.62 29.77
C ALA A 176 -12.76 -0.64 30.41
N ARG A 177 -12.74 0.65 30.02
CA ARG A 177 -13.65 1.68 30.53
C ARG A 177 -15.07 1.62 29.95
N GLY A 178 -15.31 0.82 28.91
CA GLY A 178 -16.65 0.59 28.35
C GLY A 178 -17.43 1.86 28.00
N ASP A 179 -18.75 1.85 28.20
CA ASP A 179 -19.68 2.96 27.90
C ASP A 179 -19.75 4.07 28.96
N THR A 180 -18.57 4.53 29.39
CA THR A 180 -18.49 5.63 30.35
C THR A 180 -18.61 6.99 29.65
N PRO A 181 -19.22 8.01 30.29
CA PRO A 181 -19.35 9.36 29.73
C PRO A 181 -18.01 10.04 29.39
N GLN A 182 -16.91 9.51 29.90
CA GLN A 182 -15.54 10.02 29.71
C GLN A 182 -14.66 9.02 28.95
N ARG A 183 -15.19 8.35 27.93
CA ARG A 183 -14.41 7.47 27.05
C ARG A 183 -13.15 8.19 26.52
N PRO A 184 -11.95 7.58 26.63
CA PRO A 184 -10.71 8.13 26.08
C PRO A 184 -10.82 8.29 24.56
N PRO A 185 -10.26 9.35 23.94
CA PRO A 185 -10.28 9.50 22.49
C PRO A 185 -9.56 8.34 21.80
N VAL A 186 -10.06 7.92 20.63
CA VAL A 186 -9.48 6.81 19.86
C VAL A 186 -8.13 7.24 19.28
N PRO A 187 -7.00 6.61 19.65
CA PRO A 187 -5.70 6.95 19.09
C PRO A 187 -5.62 6.53 17.61
N VAL A 188 -5.09 7.42 16.78
CA VAL A 188 -5.03 7.26 15.33
C VAL A 188 -3.63 7.58 14.85
N TRP A 189 -2.97 6.56 14.31
CA TRP A 189 -1.62 6.68 13.76
C TRP A 189 -1.63 7.34 12.37
N ILE A 190 -0.85 8.41 12.20
CA ILE A 190 -0.70 9.16 10.95
C ILE A 190 0.79 9.44 10.72
N THR A 191 1.35 8.94 9.62
CA THR A 191 2.71 9.30 9.20
C THR A 191 2.69 10.68 8.53
N VAL A 192 3.52 11.61 8.99
CA VAL A 192 3.49 13.03 8.56
C VAL A 192 4.62 13.45 7.63
N GLY A 193 5.58 12.57 7.30
CA GLY A 193 6.72 12.91 6.43
C GLY A 193 6.33 13.51 5.07
N GLY A 194 5.20 13.09 4.49
CA GLY A 194 4.67 13.61 3.22
C GLY A 194 3.64 14.74 3.34
N TRP A 195 3.30 15.19 4.55
CA TRP A 195 2.27 16.21 4.74
C TRP A 195 2.81 17.61 4.39
N ASN A 196 2.03 18.39 3.63
CA ASN A 196 2.27 19.81 3.43
C ASN A 196 1.20 20.65 4.17
N PRO A 197 1.55 21.31 5.29
CA PRO A 197 0.63 22.13 6.07
C PRO A 197 0.03 23.34 5.34
N ASP A 198 0.69 23.85 4.29
CA ASP A 198 0.18 24.98 3.51
C ASP A 198 -0.89 24.56 2.51
N ALA A 199 -0.79 23.33 2.00
CA ALA A 199 -1.71 22.80 0.99
C ALA A 199 -2.92 22.10 1.61
N ARG A 200 -2.74 21.44 2.76
CA ARG A 200 -3.78 20.62 3.39
C ARG A 200 -3.79 20.79 4.92
N PRO A 201 -4.91 21.25 5.52
CA PRO A 201 -5.08 21.30 6.98
C PRO A 201 -4.99 19.93 7.66
N LEU A 202 -4.56 19.91 8.93
CA LEU A 202 -4.40 18.66 9.69
C LEU A 202 -5.72 17.93 9.92
N ARG A 203 -6.84 18.64 10.13
CA ARG A 203 -8.17 18.00 10.28
C ARG A 203 -8.60 17.23 9.04
N GLU A 204 -8.31 17.79 7.86
CA GLU A 204 -8.65 17.15 6.59
C GLU A 204 -7.79 15.91 6.39
N LEU A 205 -6.48 16.01 6.63
CA LEU A 205 -5.57 14.87 6.63
C LEU A 205 -6.03 13.77 7.60
N ALA A 206 -6.44 14.15 8.81
CA ALA A 206 -6.95 13.22 9.82
C ALA A 206 -8.25 12.55 9.38
N ALA A 207 -9.24 13.31 8.89
CA ALA A 207 -10.51 12.77 8.42
C ALA A 207 -10.33 11.81 7.23
N GLU A 208 -9.41 12.13 6.30
CA GLU A 208 -9.03 11.21 5.24
C GLU A 208 -8.43 9.93 5.81
N ALA A 209 -7.45 10.03 6.72
CA ALA A 209 -6.85 8.88 7.39
C ALA A 209 -7.90 8.00 8.10
N LEU A 210 -8.91 8.60 8.74
CA LEU A 210 -10.03 7.88 9.34
C LEU A 210 -10.83 7.07 8.32
N VAL A 211 -11.26 7.70 7.23
CA VAL A 211 -11.99 7.02 6.15
C VAL A 211 -11.14 5.90 5.53
N TRP A 212 -9.81 6.07 5.51
CA TRP A 212 -8.91 5.03 5.05
C TRP A 212 -8.78 3.83 6.00
N MET A 213 -8.79 4.04 7.32
CA MET A 213 -8.73 2.95 8.30
C MET A 213 -10.07 2.21 8.41
N LEU A 214 -11.17 2.97 8.38
CA LEU A 214 -12.54 2.46 8.41
C LEU A 214 -13.34 3.04 7.24
N PRO A 215 -13.35 2.39 6.05
CA PRO A 215 -14.08 2.86 4.87
C PRO A 215 -15.56 3.15 5.11
N ALA A 216 -16.16 2.47 6.08
CA ALA A 216 -17.53 2.71 6.50
C ALA A 216 -17.78 4.15 6.99
N LEU A 217 -16.76 4.88 7.48
CA LEU A 217 -16.86 6.30 7.86
C LEU A 217 -17.08 7.25 6.67
N GLY A 218 -16.72 6.80 5.46
CA GLY A 218 -16.97 7.55 4.22
C GLY A 218 -18.32 7.25 3.58
N ASN A 219 -19.12 6.34 4.17
CA ASN A 219 -20.45 6.01 3.69
C ASN A 219 -21.49 6.62 4.62
N ASP A 220 -22.17 7.66 4.13
CA ASP A 220 -23.17 8.42 4.87
C ASP A 220 -24.32 7.53 5.41
N LYS A 221 -24.57 6.37 4.78
CA LYS A 221 -25.62 5.43 5.23
C LYS A 221 -25.22 4.64 6.49
N ASN A 222 -23.93 4.51 6.77
CA ASN A 222 -23.44 3.71 7.89
C ASN A 222 -23.38 4.54 9.18
N PHE A 223 -22.77 5.73 9.11
CA PHE A 223 -22.49 6.56 10.29
C PHE A 223 -22.99 8.01 10.19
N GLY A 224 -23.84 8.28 9.20
CA GLY A 224 -24.30 9.63 8.86
C GLY A 224 -23.26 10.44 8.07
N PRO A 225 -23.67 11.61 7.56
CA PRO A 225 -22.84 12.43 6.70
C PRO A 225 -21.58 12.91 7.44
N ARG A 226 -20.46 12.89 6.71
CA ARG A 226 -19.16 13.43 7.18
C ARG A 226 -18.75 12.89 8.56
N ALA A 227 -19.00 11.62 8.84
CA ALA A 227 -18.74 11.01 10.14
C ALA A 227 -17.27 11.17 10.57
N ALA A 228 -16.33 10.97 9.64
CA ALA A 228 -14.91 11.16 9.89
C ALA A 228 -14.55 12.59 10.32
N GLN A 229 -15.08 13.61 9.64
CA GLN A 229 -14.85 15.00 10.01
C GLN A 229 -15.43 15.30 11.40
N ARG A 230 -16.66 14.83 11.68
CA ARG A 230 -17.31 15.02 12.98
C ARG A 230 -16.54 14.37 14.14
N LEU A 231 -15.94 13.19 13.92
CA LEU A 231 -15.08 12.53 14.92
C LEU A 231 -13.85 13.37 15.26
N VAL A 232 -13.19 13.96 14.25
CA VAL A 232 -12.05 14.85 14.45
C VAL A 232 -12.47 16.15 15.14
N GLU A 233 -13.55 16.78 14.68
CA GLU A 233 -14.04 18.05 15.23
C GLU A 233 -14.47 17.96 16.70
N ARG A 234 -15.03 16.81 17.11
CA ARG A 234 -15.44 16.55 18.50
C ARG A 234 -14.28 16.18 19.43
N GLY A 235 -13.07 16.00 18.91
CA GLY A 235 -11.96 15.46 19.69
C GLY A 235 -12.19 14.01 20.15
N ALA A 236 -13.02 13.25 19.42
CA ALA A 236 -13.28 11.84 19.71
C ALA A 236 -12.07 10.95 19.33
N VAL A 237 -11.09 11.52 18.64
CA VAL A 237 -9.84 10.87 18.22
C VAL A 237 -8.62 11.62 18.78
N ALA A 238 -7.54 10.89 19.01
CA ALA A 238 -6.23 11.41 19.37
C ALA A 238 -5.25 11.16 18.23
N LEU A 239 -4.53 12.19 17.78
CA LEU A 239 -3.66 12.11 16.61
C LEU A 239 -2.24 11.68 17.01
N PHE A 240 -1.78 10.53 16.54
CA PHE A 240 -0.45 9.99 16.78
C PHE A 240 0.38 10.20 15.51
N LEU A 241 1.13 11.30 15.48
CA LEU A 241 1.83 11.81 14.31
C LEU A 241 3.28 11.29 14.28
N ASP A 242 3.59 10.36 13.37
CA ASP A 242 4.93 9.76 13.25
C ASP A 242 5.79 10.46 12.19
N GLY A 243 7.06 10.70 12.51
CA GLY A 243 8.08 11.05 11.52
C GLY A 243 8.08 12.53 11.11
N LEU A 244 7.92 13.46 12.06
CA LEU A 244 8.04 14.89 11.77
C LEU A 244 9.44 15.26 11.23
N ASP A 245 10.50 14.57 11.67
CA ASP A 245 11.87 14.78 11.18
C ASP A 245 12.06 14.42 9.70
N GLU A 246 11.17 13.59 9.13
CA GLU A 246 11.21 13.20 7.72
C GLU A 246 10.66 14.29 6.78
N MET A 247 10.02 15.33 7.34
CA MET A 247 9.56 16.47 6.56
C MET A 247 10.73 17.37 6.12
N PRO A 248 10.59 18.09 4.99
CA PRO A 248 11.52 19.16 4.62
C PRO A 248 11.63 20.22 5.72
N ASP A 249 12.83 20.76 5.95
CA ASP A 249 13.14 21.67 7.06
C ASP A 249 12.16 22.86 7.17
N GLY A 250 11.77 23.46 6.04
CA GLY A 250 10.84 24.59 5.99
C GLY A 250 9.39 24.28 6.38
N LEU A 251 8.99 23.00 6.39
CA LEU A 251 7.62 22.57 6.68
C LEU A 251 7.43 22.10 8.13
N ARG A 252 8.51 21.68 8.83
CA ARG A 252 8.44 21.16 10.21
C ARG A 252 7.82 22.16 11.19
N ALA A 253 8.28 23.41 11.16
CA ALA A 253 7.76 24.47 12.03
C ALA A 253 6.28 24.77 11.76
N LYS A 254 5.86 24.72 10.49
CA LYS A 254 4.47 24.94 10.07
C LYS A 254 3.58 23.78 10.52
N ALA A 255 4.06 22.55 10.40
CA ALA A 255 3.37 21.36 10.89
C ALA A 255 3.15 21.44 12.40
N MET A 256 4.20 21.74 13.17
CA MET A 256 4.08 21.92 14.62
C MET A 256 3.11 23.03 15.01
N ALA A 257 3.11 24.16 14.28
CA ALA A 257 2.14 25.24 14.50
C ALA A 257 0.71 24.79 14.17
N ALA A 258 0.51 24.03 13.09
CA ALA A 258 -0.79 23.47 12.73
C ALA A 258 -1.30 22.48 13.78
N THR A 259 -0.45 21.55 14.24
CA THR A 259 -0.79 20.61 15.32
C THR A 259 -1.15 21.34 16.61
N ALA A 260 -0.38 22.37 16.99
CA ALA A 260 -0.69 23.16 18.18
C ALA A 260 -2.04 23.90 18.09
N ARG A 261 -2.43 24.37 16.90
CA ARG A 261 -3.77 24.95 16.68
C ARG A 261 -4.87 23.92 16.88
N GLU A 262 -4.67 22.69 16.40
CA GLU A 262 -5.65 21.63 16.57
C GLU A 262 -5.80 21.19 18.02
N VAL A 263 -4.69 21.09 18.75
CA VAL A 263 -4.72 20.79 20.19
C VAL A 263 -5.46 21.87 20.97
N ARG A 264 -5.29 23.15 20.60
CA ARG A 264 -6.10 24.25 21.16
C ARG A 264 -7.58 24.10 20.85
N GLY A 265 -7.93 23.50 19.71
CA GLY A 265 -9.30 23.19 19.31
C GLY A 265 -9.93 22.01 20.06
N GLY A 266 -9.25 21.42 21.05
CA GLY A 266 -9.76 20.31 21.86
C GLY A 266 -9.23 18.93 21.45
N LEU A 267 -8.39 18.86 20.40
CA LEU A 267 -7.77 17.59 20.00
C LEU A 267 -6.63 17.20 20.93
N ARG A 268 -6.43 15.89 21.04
CA ARG A 268 -5.24 15.32 21.65
C ARG A 268 -4.23 14.95 20.57
N ALA A 269 -2.95 15.23 20.78
CA ALA A 269 -1.92 14.84 19.82
C ALA A 269 -0.64 14.32 20.49
N VAL A 270 -0.04 13.30 19.88
CA VAL A 270 1.29 12.75 20.18
C VAL A 270 2.14 12.92 18.93
N VAL A 271 3.37 13.40 19.05
CA VAL A 271 4.29 13.60 17.92
C VAL A 271 5.61 12.92 18.21
N THR A 272 6.15 12.17 17.25
CA THR A 272 7.54 11.69 17.30
C THR A 272 8.44 12.55 16.42
N THR A 273 9.63 12.88 16.91
CA THR A 273 10.65 13.57 16.11
C THR A 273 12.04 13.41 16.71
N ARG A 274 13.08 13.69 15.93
CA ARG A 274 14.45 13.80 16.43
C ARG A 274 14.71 15.19 17.04
N PRO A 275 15.71 15.34 17.92
CA PRO A 275 16.01 16.63 18.55
C PRO A 275 16.33 17.76 17.55
N ASP A 276 17.05 17.45 16.48
CA ASP A 276 17.37 18.38 15.37
C ASP A 276 16.13 18.73 14.52
N GLY A 277 15.19 17.80 14.37
CA GLY A 277 13.91 18.02 13.69
C GLY A 277 12.87 18.81 14.50
N TYR A 278 13.09 19.00 15.81
CA TYR A 278 12.10 19.61 16.68
C TYR A 278 12.08 21.15 16.61
N ALA A 279 11.05 21.68 15.95
CA ALA A 279 10.75 23.11 15.98
C ALA A 279 9.71 23.42 17.06
N ARG A 280 10.17 24.04 18.17
CA ARG A 280 9.25 24.49 19.23
C ARG A 280 8.22 25.47 18.65
N PRO A 281 6.91 25.25 18.82
CA PRO A 281 5.89 26.23 18.45
C PRO A 281 6.19 27.56 19.14
N LYS A 282 6.38 28.64 18.36
CA LYS A 282 6.58 29.98 18.94
C LYS A 282 5.36 30.35 19.78
N LYS A 283 5.57 31.06 20.89
CA LYS A 283 4.51 31.60 21.76
C LYS A 283 3.66 32.61 20.98
N ALA A 284 2.71 32.14 20.16
CA ALA A 284 1.72 32.99 19.53
C ALA A 284 0.71 33.40 20.62
N GLY A 285 0.89 34.61 21.18
CA GLY A 285 -0.10 35.28 22.02
C GLY A 285 -0.74 34.42 23.13
N SER A 286 -0.02 34.23 24.23
CA SER A 286 -0.51 33.95 25.60
C SER A 286 -1.55 32.83 25.91
N ARG A 287 -1.98 31.94 25.00
CA ARG A 287 -2.96 30.87 25.35
C ARG A 287 -2.74 29.47 24.78
N VAL A 288 -1.61 29.18 24.15
CA VAL A 288 -1.28 27.79 23.77
C VAL A 288 -0.57 27.12 24.95
N PRO A 289 -1.12 26.02 25.54
CA PRO A 289 -0.40 25.27 26.56
C PRO A 289 0.93 24.79 25.99
N ALA A 290 2.03 25.02 26.72
CA ALA A 290 3.32 24.49 26.31
C ALA A 290 3.24 22.96 26.16
N PRO A 291 3.87 22.37 25.14
CA PRO A 291 3.85 20.93 24.94
C PRO A 291 4.49 20.21 26.14
N VAL A 292 4.13 18.95 26.31
CA VAL A 292 4.86 18.02 27.17
C VAL A 292 5.87 17.31 26.29
N VAL A 293 7.16 17.41 26.62
CA VAL A 293 8.25 16.89 25.80
C VAL A 293 9.03 15.87 26.61
N LEU A 294 9.00 14.62 26.16
CA LEU A 294 9.75 13.52 26.76
C LEU A 294 10.91 13.14 25.83
N ARG A 295 12.10 12.96 26.39
CA ARG A 295 13.29 12.46 25.70
C ARG A 295 13.44 10.97 25.96
N LEU A 296 13.35 10.16 24.92
CA LEU A 296 13.72 8.76 24.94
C LEU A 296 15.26 8.65 24.94
N ARG A 297 15.78 7.87 25.88
CA ARG A 297 17.21 7.60 26.01
C ARG A 297 17.60 6.32 25.27
N GLN A 298 18.89 6.19 24.97
CA GLN A 298 19.46 4.90 24.58
C GLN A 298 19.42 3.95 25.78
N LEU A 299 19.47 2.64 25.49
CA LEU A 299 19.48 1.63 26.55
C LEU A 299 20.82 1.68 27.29
N ASN A 300 20.77 1.62 28.62
CA ASN A 300 21.95 1.43 29.44
C ASN A 300 22.32 -0.06 29.49
N ALA A 301 23.60 -0.34 29.72
CA ALA A 301 24.10 -1.72 29.76
C ALA A 301 23.38 -2.57 30.81
N ASP A 302 23.10 -2.00 31.99
CA ASP A 302 22.38 -2.67 33.07
C ASP A 302 20.98 -3.12 32.68
N ALA A 303 20.16 -2.25 32.06
CA ALA A 303 18.81 -2.64 31.68
C ALA A 303 18.81 -3.64 30.52
N VAL A 304 19.82 -3.61 29.65
CA VAL A 304 19.99 -4.65 28.62
C VAL A 304 20.32 -5.99 29.28
N ALA A 305 21.33 -6.04 30.17
CA ALA A 305 21.75 -7.24 30.88
C ALA A 305 20.58 -7.87 31.66
N ASP A 306 19.86 -7.04 32.41
CA ASP A 306 18.67 -7.43 33.16
C ASP A 306 17.54 -7.93 32.25
N TYR A 307 17.34 -7.30 31.09
CA TYR A 307 16.30 -7.67 30.15
C TYR A 307 16.59 -9.01 29.48
N VAL A 308 17.83 -9.25 29.01
CA VAL A 308 18.18 -10.54 28.38
C VAL A 308 18.15 -11.67 29.41
N ALA A 309 18.66 -11.47 30.63
CA ALA A 309 18.63 -12.51 31.67
C ALA A 309 17.20 -12.98 32.01
N ARG A 310 16.24 -12.04 32.13
CA ARG A 310 14.84 -12.39 32.45
C ARG A 310 14.08 -13.09 31.32
N ARG A 311 14.57 -13.02 30.08
CA ARG A 311 13.83 -13.48 28.88
C ARG A 311 14.05 -14.96 28.58
N HIS A 312 15.12 -15.54 29.09
CA HIS A 312 15.56 -16.91 28.82
C HIS A 312 15.45 -17.79 30.06
N ALA A 313 15.46 -19.11 29.85
CA ALA A 313 15.45 -20.11 30.92
C ALA A 313 16.39 -21.27 30.57
N GLY A 314 16.94 -21.93 31.59
CA GLY A 314 17.81 -23.10 31.42
C GLY A 314 19.16 -22.72 30.77
N ASP A 315 19.72 -23.59 29.92
CA ASP A 315 21.05 -23.35 29.34
C ASP A 315 21.17 -22.02 28.54
N GLU A 316 20.07 -21.45 28.02
CA GLU A 316 20.12 -20.15 27.35
C GLU A 316 20.28 -19.00 28.36
N GLU A 317 19.73 -19.16 29.56
CA GLU A 317 19.85 -18.22 30.67
C GLU A 317 21.31 -18.07 31.09
N GLU A 318 22.06 -19.17 31.21
CA GLU A 318 23.48 -19.14 31.61
C GLU A 318 24.33 -18.36 30.59
N ALA A 319 24.15 -18.64 29.28
CA ALA A 319 24.90 -17.95 28.23
C ALA A 319 24.56 -16.45 28.18
N TRP A 320 23.29 -16.08 28.28
CA TRP A 320 22.88 -14.67 28.32
C TRP A 320 23.25 -13.96 29.63
N THR A 321 23.35 -14.70 30.74
CA THR A 321 23.85 -14.16 32.01
C THR A 321 25.31 -13.75 31.88
N GLN A 322 26.16 -14.58 31.26
CA GLN A 322 27.58 -14.24 31.02
C GLN A 322 27.73 -13.03 30.08
N VAL A 323 26.89 -12.93 29.05
CA VAL A 323 26.84 -11.73 28.19
C VAL A 323 26.39 -10.49 29.00
N GLY A 324 25.43 -10.68 29.90
CA GLY A 324 24.95 -9.64 30.81
C GLY A 324 26.00 -9.16 31.82
N GLU A 325 26.81 -10.08 32.37
CA GLU A 325 27.94 -9.74 33.24
C GLU A 325 28.97 -8.89 32.50
N GLN A 326 29.33 -9.25 31.27
CA GLN A 326 30.22 -8.45 30.44
C GLN A 326 29.68 -7.05 30.12
N LEU A 327 28.37 -6.92 29.89
CA LEU A 327 27.72 -5.62 29.74
C LEU A 327 27.87 -4.75 31.01
N ARG A 328 27.76 -5.34 32.20
CA ARG A 328 27.91 -4.62 33.48
C ARG A 328 29.36 -4.25 33.79
N ASP A 329 30.30 -5.15 33.49
CA ASP A 329 31.73 -4.93 33.73
C ASP A 329 32.33 -3.86 32.80
N HIS A 330 31.81 -3.76 31.57
CA HIS A 330 32.27 -2.82 30.55
C HIS A 330 31.10 -2.01 29.95
N PRO A 331 30.49 -1.08 30.72
CA PRO A 331 29.27 -0.36 30.32
C PRO A 331 29.48 0.61 29.14
N ASP A 332 30.72 1.03 28.89
CA ASP A 332 31.11 1.84 27.72
C ASP A 332 31.87 1.02 26.67
N GLY A 333 31.91 -0.31 26.82
CA GLY A 333 32.61 -1.22 25.91
C GLY A 333 31.94 -1.38 24.54
N ALA A 334 32.61 -2.10 23.64
CA ALA A 334 32.12 -2.37 22.28
C ALA A 334 30.74 -3.04 22.28
N LEU A 335 30.53 -4.03 23.17
CA LEU A 335 29.27 -4.76 23.30
C LEU A 335 28.12 -3.86 23.77
N ALA A 336 28.35 -3.06 24.81
CA ALA A 336 27.36 -2.12 25.32
C ALA A 336 27.00 -1.06 24.27
N THR A 337 27.99 -0.55 23.54
CA THR A 337 27.78 0.39 22.43
C THR A 337 27.03 -0.25 21.26
N ALA A 338 27.29 -1.52 20.94
CA ALA A 338 26.58 -2.24 19.89
C ALA A 338 25.10 -2.47 20.24
N LEU A 339 24.80 -2.81 21.50
CA LEU A 339 23.47 -3.17 22.01
C LEU A 339 22.71 -2.02 22.70
N ASN A 340 23.17 -0.77 22.60
CA ASN A 340 22.53 0.40 23.24
C ASN A 340 21.22 0.85 22.58
N THR A 341 20.73 0.15 21.56
CA THR A 341 19.44 0.44 20.91
C THR A 341 18.51 -0.75 21.01
N PRO A 342 17.19 -0.52 21.21
CA PRO A 342 16.19 -1.59 21.21
C PRO A 342 16.21 -2.44 19.93
N LEU A 343 16.56 -1.80 18.81
CA LEU A 343 16.77 -2.46 17.54
C LEU A 343 17.82 -3.58 17.67
N PHE A 344 19.06 -3.27 18.08
CA PHE A 344 20.12 -4.27 18.10
C PHE A 344 19.91 -5.34 19.17
N VAL A 345 19.30 -5.00 20.29
CA VAL A 345 18.85 -6.01 21.27
C VAL A 345 17.84 -6.97 20.64
N SER A 346 16.83 -6.45 19.93
CA SER A 346 15.82 -7.30 19.27
C SER A 346 16.42 -8.18 18.15
N LEU A 347 17.38 -7.66 17.39
CA LEU A 347 18.08 -8.44 16.35
C LEU A 347 18.96 -9.53 16.97
N ALA A 348 19.70 -9.23 18.04
CA ALA A 348 20.52 -10.22 18.73
C ALA A 348 19.64 -11.34 19.30
N LEU A 349 18.56 -11.00 20.00
CA LEU A 349 17.60 -12.00 20.51
C LEU A 349 16.98 -12.85 19.38
N ALA A 350 16.63 -12.23 18.25
CA ALA A 350 16.10 -12.97 17.10
C ALA A 350 17.16 -13.88 16.44
N ALA A 351 18.42 -13.42 16.36
CA ALA A 351 19.53 -14.16 15.77
C ALA A 351 19.86 -15.44 16.57
N TYR A 352 19.86 -15.34 17.91
CA TYR A 352 20.22 -16.43 18.83
C TYR A 352 19.02 -17.25 19.36
N ALA A 353 17.79 -17.01 18.91
CA ALA A 353 16.61 -17.76 19.39
C ALA A 353 16.66 -19.28 19.07
N SER A 354 16.08 -20.16 19.89
CA SER A 354 15.83 -21.58 19.54
C SER A 354 14.42 -21.78 18.92
N PRO A 355 14.11 -22.83 18.11
CA PRO A 355 14.86 -24.06 17.86
C PRO A 355 15.23 -24.27 16.38
N LEU A 356 16.52 -24.21 16.05
CA LEU A 356 17.11 -24.76 14.83
C LEU A 356 18.35 -25.56 15.23
N PRO A 357 18.80 -26.53 14.43
CA PRO A 357 19.55 -27.67 14.97
C PRO A 357 21.07 -27.40 15.11
N ALA A 358 21.53 -26.21 14.71
CA ALA A 358 22.77 -25.60 15.19
C ALA A 358 22.42 -24.48 16.18
N ARG A 359 22.58 -24.76 17.47
CA ARG A 359 22.47 -23.77 18.53
C ARG A 359 23.68 -22.84 18.44
N HIS A 360 23.45 -21.58 18.06
CA HIS A 360 24.48 -20.54 18.16
C HIS A 360 24.58 -20.08 19.61
N ASP A 361 25.81 -19.91 20.11
CA ASP A 361 26.04 -19.54 21.50
C ASP A 361 26.09 -18.00 21.60
N PRO A 362 25.22 -17.35 22.42
CA PRO A 362 25.28 -15.90 22.63
C PRO A 362 26.67 -15.38 23.03
N ARG A 363 27.52 -16.23 23.62
CA ARG A 363 28.91 -15.93 23.94
C ARG A 363 29.79 -15.62 22.72
N ASP A 364 29.34 -15.95 21.51
CA ASP A 364 30.02 -15.56 20.28
C ASP A 364 30.14 -14.03 20.16
N LEU A 365 29.18 -13.27 20.70
CA LEU A 365 29.22 -11.80 20.79
C LEU A 365 30.43 -11.26 21.55
N LEU A 366 31.03 -12.07 22.43
CA LEU A 366 32.18 -11.70 23.24
C LEU A 366 33.52 -11.82 22.48
N LYS A 367 33.51 -12.44 21.29
CA LYS A 367 34.73 -12.68 20.49
C LYS A 367 35.10 -11.49 19.62
N ALA A 368 34.13 -10.66 19.25
CA ALA A 368 34.33 -9.48 18.43
C ALA A 368 34.93 -8.33 19.24
N SER A 369 35.82 -7.55 18.63
CA SER A 369 36.58 -6.51 19.33
C SER A 369 35.98 -5.12 19.18
N THR A 370 35.13 -4.90 18.17
CA THR A 370 34.54 -3.60 17.84
C THR A 370 33.01 -3.64 17.78
N ASP A 371 32.36 -2.50 18.04
CA ASP A 371 30.89 -2.41 17.97
C ASP A 371 30.37 -2.68 16.56
N THR A 372 31.13 -2.30 15.53
CA THR A 372 30.79 -2.55 14.12
C THR A 372 30.83 -4.02 13.76
N GLU A 373 31.82 -4.77 14.25
CA GLU A 373 31.92 -6.22 14.03
C GLU A 373 30.75 -6.94 14.70
N ILE A 374 30.44 -6.59 15.95
CA ILE A 374 29.29 -7.17 16.70
C ILE A 374 27.99 -6.93 15.94
N ARG A 375 27.75 -5.70 15.46
CA ARG A 375 26.53 -5.36 14.71
C ARG A 375 26.44 -6.12 13.38
N ASP A 376 27.56 -6.23 12.65
CA ASP A 376 27.60 -6.94 11.37
C ASP A 376 27.40 -8.46 11.58
N GLU A 377 27.97 -9.05 12.62
CA GLU A 377 27.77 -10.46 13.00
C GLU A 377 26.31 -10.76 13.38
N VAL A 378 25.71 -9.92 14.22
CA VAL A 378 24.28 -10.05 14.58
C VAL A 378 23.38 -9.98 13.35
N ILE A 379 23.67 -9.07 12.42
CA ILE A 379 22.91 -8.93 11.17
C ILE A 379 23.08 -10.16 10.27
N GLU A 380 24.30 -10.65 10.08
CA GLU A 380 24.58 -11.85 9.28
C GLU A 380 23.91 -13.09 9.86
N LEU A 381 23.98 -13.26 11.19
CA LEU A 381 23.34 -14.39 11.86
C LEU A 381 21.81 -14.30 11.78
N PHE A 382 21.23 -13.11 11.94
CA PHE A 382 19.81 -12.86 11.72
C PHE A 382 19.39 -13.20 10.27
N LEU A 383 20.15 -12.76 9.26
CA LEU A 383 19.89 -13.07 7.86
C LEU A 383 20.03 -14.56 7.56
N HIS A 384 21.03 -15.22 8.13
CA HIS A 384 21.21 -16.67 8.02
C HIS A 384 20.01 -17.41 8.62
N ARG A 385 19.45 -16.93 9.74
CA ARG A 385 18.25 -17.50 10.33
C ARG A 385 16.99 -17.24 9.50
N ALA A 386 16.81 -16.02 8.99
CA ALA A 386 15.69 -15.67 8.13
C ALA A 386 15.73 -16.47 6.81
N TYR A 387 16.92 -16.78 6.33
CA TYR A 387 17.19 -17.52 5.11
C TYR A 387 18.10 -18.74 5.39
N PRO A 388 17.59 -19.77 6.10
CA PRO A 388 18.40 -20.88 6.61
C PRO A 388 19.12 -21.65 5.50
N ASP A 389 20.39 -21.95 5.74
CA ASP A 389 21.18 -22.85 4.92
C ASP A 389 21.12 -24.28 5.48
N ASP A 390 20.11 -25.04 5.08
CA ASP A 390 19.92 -26.43 5.52
C ASP A 390 20.96 -27.42 4.93
N SER A 391 22.02 -26.92 4.28
CA SER A 391 22.98 -27.75 3.55
C SER A 391 23.77 -28.73 4.42
N GLY A 392 24.12 -28.35 5.66
CA GLY A 392 24.88 -29.20 6.59
C GLY A 392 24.02 -30.23 7.34
N GLU A 393 22.86 -29.80 7.83
CA GLU A 393 21.93 -30.63 8.62
C GLU A 393 21.32 -31.78 7.81
N LEU A 394 20.87 -31.44 6.60
CA LEU A 394 20.18 -32.38 5.74
C LEU A 394 21.15 -33.29 5.00
N ALA A 395 22.43 -32.91 4.87
CA ALA A 395 23.49 -33.84 4.44
C ALA A 395 23.67 -34.97 5.46
N ARG A 396 23.56 -34.68 6.77
CA ARG A 396 23.55 -35.72 7.82
C ARG A 396 22.31 -36.61 7.72
N GLN A 397 21.12 -36.04 7.50
CA GLN A 397 19.88 -36.82 7.27
C GLN A 397 19.89 -37.61 5.95
N GLU A 398 20.54 -37.12 4.89
CA GLU A 398 20.72 -37.82 3.61
C GLU A 398 21.61 -39.07 3.78
N SER A 399 22.51 -39.10 4.78
CA SER A 399 23.22 -40.32 5.21
C SER A 399 22.26 -41.38 5.76
N HIS A 400 21.26 -40.96 6.52
CA HIS A 400 20.30 -41.84 7.21
C HIS A 400 19.16 -42.32 6.28
N ARG A 401 18.77 -41.53 5.28
CA ARG A 401 17.63 -41.82 4.37
C ARG A 401 18.01 -42.46 3.03
N ARG A 402 19.14 -43.18 2.95
CA ARG A 402 19.62 -43.79 1.68
C ARG A 402 18.73 -44.92 1.11
N ALA A 403 17.62 -45.27 1.74
CA ALA A 403 16.85 -46.48 1.44
C ALA A 403 15.54 -46.33 0.63
N THR A 404 15.10 -45.14 0.20
CA THR A 404 13.76 -45.01 -0.47
C THR A 404 13.73 -44.21 -1.78
N SER A 405 12.70 -44.48 -2.59
CA SER A 405 12.41 -43.90 -3.92
C SER A 405 12.11 -42.38 -3.92
N ASP A 406 12.09 -41.74 -2.75
CA ASP A 406 11.73 -40.32 -2.56
C ASP A 406 12.90 -39.33 -2.83
N ARG A 407 14.09 -39.87 -3.17
CA ARG A 407 15.31 -39.10 -3.42
C ARG A 407 15.18 -38.05 -4.54
N ARG A 408 14.41 -38.34 -5.59
CA ARG A 408 14.22 -37.40 -6.72
C ARG A 408 13.31 -36.22 -6.33
N ARG A 409 12.23 -36.47 -5.57
CA ARG A 409 11.31 -35.44 -5.09
C ARG A 409 12.01 -34.52 -4.11
N TRP A 410 12.76 -35.10 -3.16
CA TRP A 410 13.58 -34.36 -2.20
C TRP A 410 14.71 -33.54 -2.84
N ARG A 411 15.44 -34.08 -3.83
CA ARG A 411 16.46 -33.30 -4.56
C ARG A 411 15.86 -32.13 -5.35
N ARG A 412 14.63 -32.27 -5.85
CA ARG A 412 13.90 -31.19 -6.53
C ARG A 412 13.44 -30.12 -5.54
N SER A 413 12.92 -30.49 -4.36
CA SER A 413 12.56 -29.52 -3.32
C SER A 413 13.79 -28.78 -2.78
N ARG A 414 14.92 -29.48 -2.55
CA ARG A 414 16.21 -28.86 -2.15
C ARG A 414 16.69 -27.81 -3.14
N ARG A 415 16.78 -28.17 -4.43
CA ARG A 415 17.21 -27.23 -5.49
C ARG A 415 16.26 -26.06 -5.61
N ARG A 416 14.99 -26.24 -5.27
CA ARG A 416 13.98 -25.18 -5.28
C ARG A 416 14.18 -24.22 -4.10
N GLN A 417 14.32 -24.72 -2.87
CA GLN A 417 14.56 -23.91 -1.67
C GLN A 417 15.87 -23.11 -1.76
N GLU A 418 16.98 -23.73 -2.16
CA GLU A 418 18.26 -23.02 -2.30
C GLU A 418 18.20 -21.92 -3.37
N ARG A 419 17.47 -22.16 -4.46
CA ARG A 419 17.23 -21.13 -5.48
C ARG A 419 16.33 -20.01 -4.97
N GLU A 420 15.36 -20.32 -4.12
CA GLU A 420 14.47 -19.33 -3.50
C GLU A 420 15.25 -18.45 -2.52
N ARG A 421 16.11 -19.06 -1.69
CA ARG A 421 17.02 -18.38 -0.76
C ARG A 421 17.95 -17.39 -1.45
N ARG A 422 18.75 -17.87 -2.42
CA ARG A 422 19.68 -17.02 -3.18
C ARG A 422 18.98 -15.86 -3.90
N ARG A 423 17.77 -16.10 -4.41
CA ARG A 423 16.98 -15.04 -5.08
C ARG A 423 16.41 -14.02 -4.10
N GLY A 424 15.99 -14.46 -2.91
CA GLY A 424 15.53 -13.56 -1.85
C GLY A 424 16.64 -12.63 -1.40
N LEU A 425 17.81 -13.18 -1.06
CA LEU A 425 18.99 -12.41 -0.66
C LEU A 425 19.48 -11.48 -1.77
N ALA A 426 19.65 -11.98 -3.00
CA ALA A 426 20.07 -11.14 -4.13
C ALA A 426 19.07 -10.00 -4.42
N LEU A 427 17.77 -10.23 -4.26
CA LEU A 427 16.76 -9.17 -4.38
C LEU A 427 16.90 -8.14 -3.26
N LEU A 428 17.15 -8.57 -2.02
CA LEU A 428 17.35 -7.68 -0.88
C LEU A 428 18.63 -6.85 -1.01
N GLU A 429 19.73 -7.46 -1.42
CA GLU A 429 21.00 -6.77 -1.71
C GLU A 429 20.82 -5.75 -2.86
N TRP A 430 20.18 -6.16 -3.96
CA TRP A 430 19.90 -5.28 -5.10
C TRP A 430 18.98 -4.12 -4.73
N THR A 431 17.91 -4.38 -3.97
CA THR A 431 16.98 -3.33 -3.51
C THR A 431 17.67 -2.37 -2.54
N ALA A 432 18.47 -2.86 -1.60
CA ALA A 432 19.24 -2.05 -0.66
C ALA A 432 20.23 -1.12 -1.38
N PHE A 433 20.94 -1.64 -2.38
CA PHE A 433 21.88 -0.88 -3.21
C PHE A 433 21.19 0.28 -3.95
N HIS A 434 20.02 0.05 -4.56
CA HIS A 434 19.29 1.06 -5.33
C HIS A 434 18.57 2.10 -4.47
N LEU A 435 18.24 1.76 -3.22
CA LEU A 435 17.60 2.68 -2.29
C LEU A 435 18.56 3.76 -1.75
N LYS A 436 19.87 3.47 -1.70
CA LYS A 436 20.90 4.36 -1.12
C LYS A 436 20.48 4.85 0.28
N ASP A 437 20.32 6.16 0.47
CA ASP A 437 19.90 6.77 1.73
C ASP A 437 18.38 6.79 1.97
N ASN A 438 17.57 6.42 0.97
CA ASN A 438 16.12 6.34 1.14
C ASN A 438 15.75 5.05 1.88
N SER A 439 14.89 5.17 2.89
CA SER A 439 14.31 4.02 3.60
C SER A 439 13.10 3.43 2.89
N ASP A 440 12.37 4.24 2.10
CA ASP A 440 11.11 3.87 1.47
C ASP A 440 11.29 3.04 0.19
N LEU A 441 11.10 1.73 0.29
CA LEU A 441 10.93 0.84 -0.85
C LEU A 441 9.53 1.00 -1.47
N ARG A 442 9.43 2.01 -2.33
CA ARG A 442 8.27 2.22 -3.22
C ARG A 442 8.29 1.16 -4.32
N TRP A 443 7.49 0.11 -4.17
CA TRP A 443 7.49 -1.02 -5.10
C TRP A 443 7.23 -0.61 -6.56
N TRP A 444 6.45 0.45 -6.78
CA TRP A 444 6.18 1.00 -8.12
C TRP A 444 7.36 1.73 -8.73
N LYS A 445 8.41 2.04 -7.97
CA LYS A 445 9.67 2.60 -8.48
C LYS A 445 10.67 1.55 -8.95
N ILE A 446 10.53 0.31 -8.47
CA ILE A 446 11.44 -0.81 -8.81
C ILE A 446 11.62 -0.99 -10.33
N PRO A 447 10.58 -0.90 -11.18
CA PRO A 447 10.76 -1.04 -12.63
C PRO A 447 11.70 0.02 -13.25
N PHE A 448 11.85 1.19 -12.62
CA PHE A 448 12.72 2.27 -13.11
C PHE A 448 14.18 2.14 -12.67
N TRP A 449 14.51 1.11 -11.88
CA TRP A 449 15.90 0.80 -11.52
C TRP A 449 16.61 -0.02 -12.60
N VAL A 450 15.86 -0.59 -13.52
CA VAL A 450 16.39 -1.24 -14.73
C VAL A 450 16.59 -0.19 -15.82
N SER A 451 17.53 -0.41 -16.74
CA SER A 451 17.75 0.52 -17.85
C SER A 451 16.44 0.72 -18.65
N PRO A 452 16.05 1.97 -18.98
CA PRO A 452 14.83 2.25 -19.74
C PRO A 452 14.76 1.46 -21.05
N ASP A 453 15.90 1.30 -21.73
CA ASP A 453 15.99 0.56 -22.99
C ASP A 453 15.71 -0.94 -22.83
N GLU A 454 16.17 -1.57 -21.75
CA GLU A 454 15.87 -2.98 -21.49
C GLU A 454 14.40 -3.18 -21.15
N MET A 455 13.84 -2.29 -20.33
CA MET A 455 12.43 -2.36 -19.97
C MET A 455 11.52 -2.10 -21.17
N ALA A 456 11.87 -1.14 -22.03
CA ALA A 456 11.18 -0.89 -23.29
C ALA A 456 11.21 -2.12 -24.20
N ARG A 457 12.38 -2.75 -24.39
CA ARG A 457 12.50 -4.01 -25.17
C ARG A 457 11.62 -5.13 -24.62
N VAL A 458 11.60 -5.32 -23.30
CA VAL A 458 10.75 -6.34 -22.67
C VAL A 458 9.27 -6.03 -22.86
N CYS A 459 8.86 -4.77 -22.71
CA CYS A 459 7.48 -4.35 -22.95
C CYS A 459 7.07 -4.56 -24.42
N THR A 460 7.95 -4.20 -25.37
CA THR A 460 7.78 -4.46 -26.81
C THR A 460 7.57 -5.95 -27.07
N VAL A 461 8.49 -6.81 -26.61
CA VAL A 461 8.38 -8.25 -26.86
C VAL A 461 7.15 -8.85 -26.18
N ALA A 462 6.88 -8.48 -24.93
CA ALA A 462 5.74 -9.02 -24.17
C ALA A 462 4.40 -8.61 -24.79
N ALA A 463 4.23 -7.34 -25.16
CA ALA A 463 3.02 -6.85 -25.82
C ALA A 463 2.84 -7.49 -27.21
N GLY A 464 3.90 -7.56 -28.01
CA GLY A 464 3.88 -8.19 -29.33
C GLY A 464 3.44 -9.66 -29.26
N VAL A 465 4.06 -10.45 -28.38
CA VAL A 465 3.72 -11.87 -28.21
C VAL A 465 2.30 -12.05 -27.68
N LEU A 466 1.86 -11.21 -26.75
CA LEU A 466 0.53 -11.33 -26.16
C LEU A 466 -0.56 -11.02 -27.19
N VAL A 467 -0.41 -9.92 -27.92
CA VAL A 467 -1.38 -9.48 -28.94
C VAL A 467 -1.41 -10.44 -30.10
N SER A 468 -0.25 -10.91 -30.56
CA SER A 468 -0.20 -11.92 -31.62
C SER A 468 -0.92 -13.18 -31.15
N THR A 469 -0.57 -13.74 -29.99
CA THR A 469 -1.22 -14.96 -29.46
C THR A 469 -2.75 -14.82 -29.41
N VAL A 470 -3.27 -13.70 -28.91
CA VAL A 470 -4.72 -13.45 -28.87
C VAL A 470 -5.33 -13.39 -30.28
N ALA A 471 -4.68 -12.73 -31.24
CA ALA A 471 -5.15 -12.66 -32.62
C ALA A 471 -5.18 -14.05 -33.30
N LEU A 472 -4.17 -14.92 -33.04
CA LEU A 472 -4.18 -16.29 -33.57
C LEU A 472 -5.26 -17.15 -32.95
N VAL A 473 -5.47 -17.04 -31.64
CA VAL A 473 -6.56 -17.78 -30.99
C VAL A 473 -7.92 -17.35 -31.55
N GLY A 474 -8.13 -16.04 -31.73
CA GLY A 474 -9.34 -15.51 -32.35
C GLY A 474 -9.54 -16.01 -33.78
N ASP A 475 -8.48 -16.01 -34.59
CA ASP A 475 -8.54 -16.47 -35.97
C ASP A 475 -8.74 -17.99 -36.09
N LEU A 476 -8.03 -18.79 -35.27
CA LEU A 476 -8.20 -20.23 -35.21
C LEU A 476 -9.59 -20.63 -34.75
N ALA A 477 -10.18 -19.91 -33.79
CA ALA A 477 -11.53 -20.16 -33.31
C ALA A 477 -12.61 -19.96 -34.39
N VAL A 478 -12.36 -19.05 -35.34
CA VAL A 478 -13.30 -18.77 -36.45
C VAL A 478 -13.04 -19.66 -37.67
N ARG A 479 -11.77 -19.87 -38.04
CA ARG A 479 -11.37 -20.50 -39.32
C ARG A 479 -10.93 -21.96 -39.19
N GLY A 480 -10.67 -22.46 -37.99
CA GLY A 480 -10.28 -23.85 -37.72
C GLY A 480 -8.86 -24.25 -38.16
N ALA A 481 -8.21 -23.49 -39.05
CA ALA A 481 -6.83 -23.73 -39.49
C ALA A 481 -6.08 -22.43 -39.85
N PRO A 482 -4.76 -22.34 -39.59
CA PRO A 482 -3.95 -21.20 -40.00
C PRO A 482 -3.72 -21.20 -41.52
N THR A 483 -3.98 -20.07 -42.18
CA THR A 483 -3.67 -19.83 -43.60
C THR A 483 -2.46 -18.87 -43.76
N VAL A 484 -1.88 -18.76 -44.96
CA VAL A 484 -0.77 -17.82 -45.22
C VAL A 484 -1.13 -16.37 -44.85
N MET A 485 -2.38 -15.97 -45.08
CA MET A 485 -2.90 -14.65 -44.70
C MET A 485 -2.98 -14.46 -43.18
N THR A 486 -3.17 -15.54 -42.42
CA THR A 486 -3.19 -15.51 -40.94
C THR A 486 -1.79 -15.36 -40.38
N LEU A 487 -0.78 -15.98 -40.98
CA LEU A 487 0.63 -15.80 -40.62
C LEU A 487 1.07 -14.34 -40.86
N GLY A 488 0.67 -13.73 -41.98
CA GLY A 488 0.94 -12.32 -42.27
C GLY A 488 0.28 -11.36 -41.26
N ALA A 489 -1.00 -11.56 -40.95
CA ALA A 489 -1.71 -10.79 -39.92
C ALA A 489 -1.07 -10.98 -38.53
N TRP A 490 -0.57 -12.18 -38.24
CA TRP A 490 0.12 -12.48 -36.98
C TRP A 490 1.43 -11.73 -36.81
N MET A 491 2.25 -11.69 -37.87
CA MET A 491 3.50 -10.93 -37.85
C MET A 491 3.24 -9.43 -37.75
N PHE A 492 2.20 -8.94 -38.42
CA PHE A 492 1.78 -7.54 -38.28
C PHE A 492 1.33 -7.24 -36.84
N ALA A 493 0.52 -8.09 -36.23
CA ALA A 493 0.09 -7.96 -34.84
C ALA A 493 1.27 -8.00 -33.85
N LEU A 494 2.28 -8.83 -34.11
CA LEU A 494 3.53 -8.87 -33.34
C LEU A 494 4.28 -7.53 -33.43
N GLY A 495 4.44 -6.99 -34.64
CA GLY A 495 5.14 -5.72 -34.87
C GLY A 495 4.39 -4.52 -34.29
N ALA A 496 3.08 -4.44 -34.54
CA ALA A 496 2.20 -3.39 -34.01
C ALA A 496 2.13 -3.43 -32.48
N GLY A 497 1.94 -4.62 -31.90
CA GLY A 497 1.96 -4.80 -30.45
C GLY A 497 3.31 -4.49 -29.83
N GLY A 498 4.40 -4.78 -30.54
CA GLY A 498 5.75 -4.39 -30.14
C GLY A 498 5.95 -2.88 -30.09
N ALA A 499 5.67 -2.18 -31.19
CA ALA A 499 5.77 -0.72 -31.25
C ALA A 499 4.93 -0.06 -30.14
N PHE A 500 3.74 -0.61 -29.91
CA PHE A 500 2.84 -0.15 -28.86
C PHE A 500 3.40 -0.34 -27.45
N GLY A 501 3.98 -1.51 -27.14
CA GLY A 501 4.59 -1.79 -25.85
C GLY A 501 5.72 -0.82 -25.50
N GLY A 502 6.55 -0.46 -26.48
CA GLY A 502 7.60 0.54 -26.33
C GLY A 502 7.06 1.95 -26.10
N LEU A 503 6.04 2.37 -26.86
CA LEU A 503 5.38 3.68 -26.69
C LEU A 503 4.67 3.80 -25.34
N ALA A 504 3.99 2.73 -24.91
CA ALA A 504 3.33 2.68 -23.62
C ALA A 504 4.35 2.87 -22.48
N PHE A 505 5.47 2.12 -22.51
CA PHE A 505 6.54 2.29 -21.53
C PHE A 505 7.10 3.73 -21.50
N ASN A 506 7.36 4.32 -22.66
CA ASN A 506 7.88 5.69 -22.76
C ASN A 506 6.87 6.72 -22.19
N ARG A 507 5.56 6.53 -22.42
CA ARG A 507 4.51 7.33 -21.79
C ARG A 507 4.52 7.17 -20.27
N PHE A 508 4.63 5.94 -19.77
CA PHE A 508 4.69 5.66 -18.32
C PHE A 508 5.89 6.31 -17.64
N GLU A 509 7.06 6.24 -18.27
CA GLU A 509 8.30 6.84 -17.78
C GLU A 509 8.17 8.36 -17.64
N ARG A 510 7.61 9.04 -18.65
CA ARG A 510 7.41 10.50 -18.61
C ARG A 510 6.43 10.94 -17.53
N VAL A 511 5.36 10.19 -17.32
CA VAL A 511 4.28 10.56 -16.38
C VAL A 511 4.62 10.16 -14.93
N ARG A 512 5.68 9.36 -14.71
CA ARG A 512 6.07 8.84 -13.39
C ARG A 512 4.87 8.23 -12.66
N ALA A 513 4.17 7.35 -13.35
CA ALA A 513 2.88 6.83 -12.91
C ALA A 513 2.96 6.21 -11.51
N VAL A 514 1.91 6.46 -10.75
CA VAL A 514 1.73 5.99 -9.38
C VAL A 514 0.63 4.92 -9.34
N PRO A 515 0.72 3.93 -8.43
CA PRO A 515 -0.28 2.87 -8.34
C PRO A 515 -1.65 3.48 -8.05
N SER A 516 -2.69 2.99 -8.71
CA SER A 516 -4.01 3.59 -8.66
C SER A 516 -5.10 2.55 -8.47
N GLY A 517 -6.08 2.85 -7.62
CA GLY A 517 -7.21 1.98 -7.31
C GLY A 517 -8.49 2.51 -7.93
N LEU A 518 -9.42 1.61 -8.25
CA LEU A 518 -10.77 1.99 -8.67
C LEU A 518 -11.61 2.41 -7.47
N ARG A 519 -12.08 3.66 -7.49
CA ARG A 519 -13.09 4.17 -6.56
C ARG A 519 -14.17 4.86 -7.37
N ILE A 520 -15.28 4.14 -7.57
CA ILE A 520 -16.42 4.65 -8.32
C ILE A 520 -17.00 5.83 -7.53
N ARG A 521 -16.97 7.01 -8.15
CA ARG A 521 -17.61 8.23 -7.65
C ARG A 521 -18.25 8.96 -8.82
N TRP A 522 -19.19 9.84 -8.50
CA TRP A 522 -19.74 10.76 -9.49
C TRP A 522 -18.74 11.90 -9.75
N PRO A 523 -18.49 12.27 -11.02
CA PRO A 523 -17.66 13.40 -11.37
C PRO A 523 -18.30 14.71 -10.93
N ASP A 524 -17.48 15.68 -10.52
CA ASP A 524 -17.95 17.03 -10.28
C ASP A 524 -18.32 17.74 -11.59
N ARG A 525 -19.07 18.85 -11.54
CA ARG A 525 -19.57 19.55 -12.75
C ARG A 525 -18.45 19.94 -13.73
N ALA A 526 -17.29 20.34 -13.21
CA ALA A 526 -16.13 20.68 -14.04
C ALA A 526 -15.54 19.43 -14.73
N GLU A 527 -15.38 18.32 -13.99
CA GLU A 527 -14.88 17.04 -14.50
C GLU A 527 -15.85 16.45 -15.53
N ALA A 528 -17.15 16.46 -15.25
CA ALA A 528 -18.18 15.99 -16.17
C ALA A 528 -18.17 16.76 -17.49
N ARG A 529 -18.01 18.08 -17.46
CA ARG A 529 -17.88 18.91 -18.66
C ARG A 529 -16.63 18.55 -19.47
N HIS A 530 -15.52 18.28 -18.80
CA HIS A 530 -14.27 17.91 -19.48
C HIS A 530 -14.37 16.53 -20.13
N VAL A 531 -14.90 15.55 -19.41
CA VAL A 531 -15.17 14.19 -19.91
C VAL A 531 -16.10 14.23 -21.14
N LEU A 532 -17.16 15.05 -21.08
CA LEU A 532 -18.10 15.20 -22.20
C LEU A 532 -17.42 15.85 -23.41
N ASN A 533 -16.66 16.92 -23.21
CA ASN A 533 -15.94 17.58 -24.30
C ASN A 533 -14.97 16.61 -24.98
N GLN A 534 -14.24 15.80 -24.20
CA GLN A 534 -13.32 14.80 -24.72
C GLN A 534 -14.05 13.74 -25.56
N ALA A 535 -15.17 13.21 -25.04
CA ALA A 535 -16.01 12.26 -25.74
C ALA A 535 -16.53 12.82 -27.08
N LEU A 536 -17.00 14.07 -27.10
CA LEU A 536 -17.46 14.75 -28.31
C LEU A 536 -16.34 14.97 -29.32
N THR A 537 -15.15 15.41 -28.87
CA THR A 537 -13.99 15.59 -29.76
C THR A 537 -13.50 14.29 -30.39
N ALA A 538 -13.64 13.17 -29.67
CA ALA A 538 -13.30 11.86 -30.20
C ALA A 538 -14.38 11.33 -31.15
N GLY A 539 -15.67 11.48 -30.82
CA GLY A 539 -16.77 10.89 -31.60
C GLY A 539 -17.15 11.64 -32.87
N LEU A 540 -17.25 12.97 -32.82
CA LEU A 540 -17.83 13.78 -33.91
C LEU A 540 -17.06 13.69 -35.24
N PRO A 541 -15.72 13.81 -35.30
CA PRO A 541 -15.00 13.77 -36.57
C PRO A 541 -15.15 12.43 -37.29
N PHE A 542 -15.05 11.33 -36.54
CA PHE A 542 -15.16 9.98 -37.10
C PHE A 542 -16.59 9.66 -37.52
N GLY A 543 -17.59 10.09 -36.73
CA GLY A 543 -18.99 9.92 -37.08
C GLY A 543 -19.41 10.71 -38.33
N ILE A 544 -18.96 11.97 -38.46
CA ILE A 544 -19.22 12.78 -39.65
C ILE A 544 -18.52 12.19 -40.88
N GLY A 545 -17.24 11.82 -40.76
CA GLY A 545 -16.47 11.22 -41.85
C GLY A 545 -17.10 9.94 -42.39
N MET A 546 -17.48 9.01 -41.49
CA MET A 546 -18.15 7.77 -41.90
C MET A 546 -19.58 8.00 -42.37
N GLY A 547 -20.29 8.96 -41.79
CA GLY A 547 -21.65 9.32 -42.20
C GLY A 547 -21.72 9.82 -43.64
N LEU A 548 -20.76 10.65 -44.05
CA LEU A 548 -20.66 11.16 -45.42
C LEU A 548 -20.23 10.08 -46.42
N GLY A 549 -19.38 9.13 -46.01
CA GLY A 549 -18.85 8.09 -46.90
C GLY A 549 -19.76 6.86 -47.07
N ARG A 550 -20.44 6.44 -46.00
CA ARG A 550 -21.20 5.17 -45.94
C ARG A 550 -22.63 5.30 -45.42
N GLY A 551 -23.10 6.53 -45.20
CA GLY A 551 -24.46 6.82 -44.76
C GLY A 551 -24.60 7.04 -43.26
N VAL A 552 -25.71 7.69 -42.88
CA VAL A 552 -25.96 8.20 -41.52
C VAL A 552 -25.87 7.11 -40.45
N ALA A 553 -26.42 5.92 -40.70
CA ALA A 553 -26.37 4.81 -39.76
C ALA A 553 -24.92 4.40 -39.42
N ALA A 554 -24.05 4.25 -40.43
CA ALA A 554 -22.64 3.95 -40.24
C ALA A 554 -21.90 5.09 -39.50
N GLY A 555 -22.25 6.34 -39.81
CA GLY A 555 -21.73 7.51 -39.10
C GLY A 555 -22.10 7.54 -37.61
N VAL A 556 -23.36 7.26 -37.26
CA VAL A 556 -23.82 7.20 -35.87
C VAL A 556 -23.13 6.08 -35.10
N THR A 557 -23.04 4.88 -35.70
CA THR A 557 -22.37 3.73 -35.09
C THR A 557 -20.91 4.02 -34.78
N VAL A 558 -20.16 4.52 -35.76
CA VAL A 558 -18.73 4.82 -35.60
C VAL A 558 -18.54 5.99 -34.64
N GLY A 559 -19.34 7.05 -34.77
CA GLY A 559 -19.28 8.20 -33.87
C GLY A 559 -19.57 7.83 -32.42
N ALA A 560 -20.55 6.96 -32.16
CA ALA A 560 -20.87 6.48 -30.82
C ALA A 560 -19.74 5.63 -30.21
N GLY A 561 -19.09 4.77 -30.99
CA GLY A 561 -17.94 3.98 -30.53
C GLY A 561 -16.76 4.86 -30.10
N PHE A 562 -16.39 5.84 -30.92
CA PHE A 562 -15.32 6.79 -30.60
C PHE A 562 -15.72 7.77 -29.47
N PHE A 563 -17.01 8.11 -29.35
CA PHE A 563 -17.53 8.88 -28.21
C PHE A 563 -17.34 8.12 -26.90
N LEU A 564 -17.73 6.83 -26.86
CA LEU A 564 -17.53 5.98 -25.69
C LEU A 564 -16.03 5.83 -25.37
N PHE A 565 -15.19 5.65 -26.38
CA PHE A 565 -13.74 5.60 -26.20
C PHE A 565 -13.19 6.89 -25.54
N GLY A 566 -13.58 8.06 -26.03
CA GLY A 566 -13.20 9.35 -25.43
C GLY A 566 -13.77 9.54 -24.02
N LEU A 567 -15.00 9.09 -23.76
CA LEU A 567 -15.65 9.15 -22.46
C LEU A 567 -14.87 8.39 -21.38
N PHE A 568 -14.35 7.21 -21.70
CA PHE A 568 -13.61 6.36 -20.75
C PHE A 568 -12.14 6.77 -20.58
N GLY A 569 -11.59 7.67 -21.40
CA GLY A 569 -10.19 8.14 -21.25
C GLY A 569 -9.28 7.79 -22.42
N GLY A 570 -9.86 7.40 -23.57
CA GLY A 570 -9.18 7.37 -24.85
C GLY A 570 -8.73 8.76 -25.28
N ASP A 571 -7.61 9.22 -24.73
CA ASP A 571 -7.04 10.53 -25.04
C ASP A 571 -5.85 10.39 -26.00
N PHE A 572 -5.85 11.19 -27.07
CA PHE A 572 -4.67 11.43 -27.91
C PHE A 572 -3.80 12.58 -27.35
N GLY A 573 -4.23 13.24 -26.26
CA GLY A 573 -3.52 14.32 -25.60
C GLY A 573 -2.55 13.90 -24.47
N PRO A 574 -1.78 14.87 -23.92
CA PRO A 574 -0.74 14.63 -22.90
C PRO A 574 -1.26 14.46 -21.46
N ARG A 575 -2.56 14.61 -21.17
CA ARG A 575 -3.13 14.44 -19.82
C ARG A 575 -4.45 13.69 -19.86
N ASP A 576 -4.47 12.47 -19.33
CA ASP A 576 -5.66 11.62 -19.23
C ASP A 576 -6.70 12.23 -18.27
N ARG A 577 -7.94 12.43 -18.76
CA ARG A 577 -9.04 13.09 -18.04
C ARG A 577 -10.41 12.42 -18.22
N GLY A 578 -10.45 11.19 -18.73
CA GLY A 578 -11.71 10.46 -18.91
C GLY A 578 -12.33 9.95 -17.60
N LEU A 579 -13.47 9.25 -17.70
CA LEU A 579 -14.11 8.60 -16.54
C LEU A 579 -13.17 7.67 -15.79
N LEU A 580 -12.27 6.96 -16.47
CA LEU A 580 -11.27 6.12 -15.81
C LEU A 580 -10.29 6.94 -14.96
N ALA A 581 -9.96 8.17 -15.34
CA ALA A 581 -9.15 9.08 -14.53
C ALA A 581 -9.94 9.59 -13.31
N VAL A 582 -11.23 9.89 -13.46
CA VAL A 582 -12.11 10.29 -12.33
C VAL A 582 -12.30 9.14 -11.33
N TRP A 583 -12.42 7.92 -11.84
CA TRP A 583 -12.62 6.70 -11.05
C TRP A 583 -11.32 6.07 -10.56
N SER A 584 -10.16 6.52 -11.04
CA SER A 584 -8.87 6.09 -10.52
C SER A 584 -8.32 7.14 -9.56
N ARG A 585 -8.11 6.74 -8.30
CA ARG A 585 -7.36 7.57 -7.35
C ARG A 585 -5.96 7.03 -7.19
N PRO A 586 -4.92 7.91 -7.17
CA PRO A 586 -3.60 7.54 -6.72
C PRO A 586 -3.71 6.88 -5.34
N LEU A 587 -3.19 5.68 -5.21
CA LEU A 587 -3.12 4.97 -3.93
C LEU A 587 -2.00 5.55 -3.04
N VAL A 588 -1.16 6.44 -3.59
CA VAL A 588 0.02 7.05 -2.92
C VAL A 588 -0.35 7.84 -1.66
N ASP A 589 -1.55 8.39 -1.61
CA ASP A 589 -2.04 9.19 -0.48
C ASP A 589 -2.77 8.33 0.57
N SER A 590 -2.72 7.00 0.46
CA SER A 590 -3.46 6.06 1.31
C SER A 590 -2.55 5.40 2.35
N PRO A 591 -2.55 5.87 3.61
CA PRO A 591 -1.63 5.39 4.65
C PRO A 591 -1.93 3.96 5.16
N THR A 592 -3.02 3.31 4.72
CA THR A 592 -3.51 2.03 5.28
C THR A 592 -3.43 0.83 4.33
N LEU A 593 -2.99 1.01 3.09
CA LEU A 593 -2.91 -0.10 2.14
C LEU A 593 -1.61 -0.86 2.30
N THR A 594 -1.70 -2.19 2.47
CA THR A 594 -0.51 -3.04 2.38
C THR A 594 0.06 -2.99 0.95
N PRO A 595 1.38 -3.09 0.75
CA PRO A 595 1.97 -3.11 -0.58
C PRO A 595 1.33 -4.17 -1.49
N VAL A 596 1.01 -5.35 -0.94
CA VAL A 596 0.32 -6.44 -1.67
C VAL A 596 -1.10 -6.05 -2.09
N SER A 597 -1.87 -5.41 -1.21
CA SER A 597 -3.24 -4.97 -1.54
C SER A 597 -3.24 -3.85 -2.57
N SER A 598 -2.28 -2.93 -2.51
CA SER A 598 -2.10 -1.88 -3.52
C SER A 598 -1.73 -2.44 -4.88
N TYR A 599 -0.81 -3.42 -4.92
CA TYR A 599 -0.43 -4.15 -6.12
C TYR A 599 -1.60 -4.92 -6.74
N ARG A 600 -2.38 -5.64 -5.91
CA ARG A 600 -3.59 -6.35 -6.37
C ARG A 600 -4.67 -5.41 -6.87
N SER A 601 -4.87 -4.27 -6.21
CA SER A 601 -5.87 -3.29 -6.63
C SER A 601 -5.52 -2.64 -7.97
N ASP A 602 -4.24 -2.33 -8.18
CA ASP A 602 -3.72 -1.81 -9.46
C ASP A 602 -3.86 -2.86 -10.58
N LEU A 603 -3.55 -4.14 -10.30
CA LEU A 603 -3.77 -5.24 -11.25
C LEU A 603 -5.25 -5.47 -11.56
N LEU A 604 -6.12 -5.46 -10.56
CA LEU A 604 -7.56 -5.66 -10.76
C LEU A 604 -8.16 -4.52 -11.58
N ARG A 605 -7.74 -3.27 -11.32
CA ARG A 605 -8.09 -2.12 -12.16
C ARG A 605 -7.65 -2.36 -13.61
N THR A 606 -6.39 -2.72 -13.81
CA THR A 606 -5.84 -2.97 -15.16
C THR A 606 -6.62 -4.08 -15.86
N GLY A 607 -6.85 -5.21 -15.19
CA GLY A 607 -7.58 -6.35 -15.74
C GLY A 607 -9.02 -6.01 -16.09
N LEU A 608 -9.73 -5.24 -15.25
CA LEU A 608 -11.10 -4.82 -15.53
C LEU A 608 -11.16 -3.89 -16.74
N VAL A 609 -10.27 -2.90 -16.83
CA VAL A 609 -10.24 -1.99 -17.97
C VAL A 609 -9.88 -2.73 -19.25
N VAL A 610 -8.92 -3.67 -19.21
CA VAL A 610 -8.58 -4.52 -20.34
C VAL A 610 -9.78 -5.38 -20.77
N ALA A 611 -10.49 -6.01 -19.85
CA ALA A 611 -11.65 -6.83 -20.18
C ALA A 611 -12.78 -6.00 -20.81
N VAL A 612 -13.06 -4.81 -20.27
CA VAL A 612 -14.06 -3.89 -20.83
C VAL A 612 -13.63 -3.40 -22.21
N ALA A 613 -12.35 -3.04 -22.40
CA ALA A 613 -11.83 -2.60 -23.69
C ALA A 613 -11.88 -3.72 -24.74
N VAL A 614 -11.51 -4.96 -24.38
CA VAL A 614 -11.66 -6.14 -25.24
C VAL A 614 -13.11 -6.32 -25.67
N PHE A 615 -14.06 -6.31 -24.73
CA PHE A 615 -15.46 -6.52 -25.06
C PHE A 615 -16.03 -5.38 -25.91
N ALA A 616 -15.73 -4.13 -25.55
CA ALA A 616 -16.21 -2.94 -26.26
C ALA A 616 -15.65 -2.86 -27.68
N VAL A 617 -14.34 -3.10 -27.87
CA VAL A 617 -13.70 -3.06 -29.19
C VAL A 617 -14.17 -4.22 -30.06
N SER A 618 -14.28 -5.44 -29.51
CA SER A 618 -14.82 -6.59 -30.26
C SER A 618 -16.27 -6.36 -30.68
N GLY A 619 -17.13 -5.85 -29.79
CA GLY A 619 -18.52 -5.52 -30.10
C GLY A 619 -18.62 -4.39 -31.14
N PHE A 620 -17.80 -3.36 -31.01
CA PHE A 620 -17.73 -2.25 -31.96
C PHE A 620 -17.31 -2.71 -33.36
N LEU A 621 -16.26 -3.53 -33.46
CA LEU A 621 -15.79 -4.06 -34.74
C LEU A 621 -16.78 -5.06 -35.35
N ALA A 622 -17.46 -5.87 -34.55
CA ALA A 622 -18.54 -6.74 -35.05
C ALA A 622 -19.68 -5.92 -35.66
N LEU A 623 -20.08 -4.83 -34.99
CA LEU A 623 -21.12 -3.93 -35.46
C LEU A 623 -20.70 -3.19 -36.73
N CYS A 624 -19.44 -2.76 -36.83
CA CYS A 624 -18.90 -2.17 -38.06
C CYS A 624 -18.83 -3.19 -39.20
N GLY A 625 -18.42 -4.43 -38.91
CA GLY A 625 -18.31 -5.51 -39.89
C GLY A 625 -19.64 -5.90 -40.53
N GLN A 626 -20.78 -5.60 -39.90
CA GLN A 626 -22.09 -5.79 -40.53
C GLN A 626 -22.30 -4.94 -41.79
N PHE A 627 -21.64 -3.78 -41.90
CA PHE A 627 -21.74 -2.92 -43.08
C PHE A 627 -20.94 -3.46 -44.28
N ASP A 628 -19.88 -4.23 -44.03
CA ASP A 628 -19.01 -4.79 -45.06
C ASP A 628 -19.24 -6.31 -45.27
N GLY A 629 -20.22 -6.91 -44.58
CA GLY A 629 -20.55 -8.34 -44.68
C GLY A 629 -19.59 -9.29 -43.96
N GLU A 630 -18.68 -8.76 -43.14
CA GLU A 630 -17.62 -9.49 -42.44
C GLU A 630 -17.79 -9.37 -40.91
N SER A 631 -18.90 -9.89 -40.38
CA SER A 631 -19.20 -9.82 -38.93
C SER A 631 -18.21 -10.58 -38.04
N ASP A 632 -17.38 -11.44 -38.62
CA ASP A 632 -16.34 -12.22 -37.93
C ASP A 632 -15.12 -11.38 -37.51
N TYR A 633 -14.96 -10.16 -38.05
CA TYR A 633 -13.87 -9.24 -37.71
C TYR A 633 -13.81 -8.90 -36.22
N GLY A 634 -14.96 -8.75 -35.57
CA GLY A 634 -15.03 -8.44 -34.14
C GLY A 634 -14.42 -9.52 -33.26
N VAL A 635 -14.52 -10.78 -33.66
CA VAL A 635 -13.96 -11.93 -32.91
C VAL A 635 -12.49 -12.14 -33.26
N ARG A 636 -12.11 -11.94 -34.54
CA ARG A 636 -10.75 -12.18 -35.04
C ARG A 636 -9.75 -11.09 -34.60
N VAL A 637 -10.15 -9.83 -34.69
CA VAL A 637 -9.25 -8.68 -34.49
C VAL A 637 -9.54 -7.95 -33.16
N GLY A 638 -10.82 -7.91 -32.77
CA GLY A 638 -11.28 -7.17 -31.60
C GLY A 638 -10.57 -7.47 -30.30
N PRO A 639 -10.32 -8.75 -29.92
CA PRO A 639 -9.65 -9.06 -28.69
C PRO A 639 -8.19 -8.57 -28.64
N GLY A 640 -7.46 -8.65 -29.75
CA GLY A 640 -6.08 -8.17 -29.84
C GLY A 640 -6.00 -6.64 -29.76
N LEU A 641 -6.88 -5.93 -30.48
CA LEU A 641 -6.92 -4.48 -30.47
C LEU A 641 -7.44 -3.93 -29.13
N GLY A 642 -8.46 -4.55 -28.55
CA GLY A 642 -8.99 -4.19 -27.24
C GLY A 642 -8.02 -4.46 -26.10
N LEU A 643 -7.18 -5.49 -26.21
CA LEU A 643 -6.07 -5.72 -25.28
C LEU A 643 -5.04 -4.57 -25.35
N LEU A 644 -4.65 -4.15 -26.55
CA LEU A 644 -3.74 -3.01 -26.74
C LEU A 644 -4.31 -1.74 -26.12
N ILE A 645 -5.55 -1.40 -26.48
CA ILE A 645 -6.25 -0.23 -25.97
C ILE A 645 -6.39 -0.31 -24.44
N GLY A 646 -6.80 -1.46 -23.91
CA GLY A 646 -6.94 -1.65 -22.48
C GLY A 646 -5.64 -1.45 -21.71
N LEU A 647 -4.53 -2.00 -22.23
CA LEU A 647 -3.19 -1.78 -21.64
C LEU A 647 -2.75 -0.32 -21.75
N TRP A 648 -3.10 0.40 -22.82
CA TRP A 648 -2.78 1.82 -22.94
C TRP A 648 -3.48 2.69 -21.90
N LEU A 649 -4.76 2.41 -21.67
CA LEU A 649 -5.60 3.17 -20.76
C LEU A 649 -5.33 2.85 -19.28
N SER A 650 -4.79 1.67 -18.99
CA SER A 650 -4.78 1.16 -17.62
C SER A 650 -3.51 0.48 -17.16
N ALA A 651 -2.52 0.24 -18.04
CA ALA A 651 -1.25 -0.29 -17.57
C ALA A 651 -0.74 0.60 -16.44
N GLY A 652 -0.15 -0.04 -15.46
CA GLY A 652 0.27 0.62 -14.24
C GLY A 652 1.60 0.04 -13.79
N PRO A 653 2.13 0.58 -12.68
CA PRO A 653 3.37 0.08 -12.12
C PRO A 653 3.31 -1.42 -11.76
N ALA A 654 2.13 -1.99 -11.52
CA ALA A 654 2.00 -3.42 -11.25
C ALA A 654 2.33 -4.31 -12.46
N VAL A 655 1.92 -3.92 -13.67
CA VAL A 655 2.27 -4.64 -14.91
C VAL A 655 3.77 -4.53 -15.18
N LEU A 656 4.35 -3.35 -14.98
CA LEU A 656 5.79 -3.14 -15.13
C LEU A 656 6.59 -3.95 -14.10
N LEU A 657 6.11 -4.06 -12.86
CA LEU A 657 6.74 -4.89 -11.83
C LEU A 657 6.70 -6.39 -12.17
N LEU A 658 5.67 -6.86 -12.88
CA LEU A 658 5.62 -8.24 -13.40
C LEU A 658 6.68 -8.49 -14.47
N LEU A 659 6.99 -7.48 -15.28
CA LEU A 659 7.97 -7.57 -16.37
C LEU A 659 9.41 -7.27 -15.92
N ALA A 660 9.59 -6.52 -14.83
CA ALA A 660 10.90 -6.13 -14.33
C ALA A 660 11.88 -7.30 -14.12
N PRO A 661 11.49 -8.48 -13.58
CA PRO A 661 12.38 -9.63 -13.47
C PRO A 661 12.83 -10.22 -14.82
N LEU A 662 12.10 -9.97 -15.92
CA LEU A 662 12.52 -10.39 -17.26
C LEU A 662 13.60 -9.47 -17.82
N ALA A 663 13.52 -8.17 -17.52
CA ALA A 663 14.51 -7.17 -17.87
C ALA A 663 15.77 -7.31 -16.99
N ALA A 664 15.59 -7.58 -15.69
CA ALA A 664 16.65 -7.82 -14.71
C ALA A 664 17.30 -9.22 -14.81
N ARG A 665 17.02 -10.02 -15.86
CA ARG A 665 17.64 -11.35 -16.03
C ARG A 665 19.16 -11.30 -16.18
N ARG A 666 19.72 -10.17 -16.58
CA ARG A 666 21.17 -9.96 -16.60
C ARG A 666 21.78 -9.72 -15.21
N SER A 667 20.99 -9.31 -14.22
CA SER A 667 21.43 -9.01 -12.85
C SER A 667 21.09 -10.10 -11.82
N GLY A 668 20.74 -11.32 -12.26
CA GLY A 668 20.58 -12.49 -11.37
C GLY A 668 19.25 -12.61 -10.63
N ALA A 669 18.37 -11.60 -10.70
CA ALA A 669 17.05 -11.61 -10.06
C ALA A 669 16.05 -12.44 -10.90
N GLY A 670 15.80 -13.69 -10.50
CA GLY A 670 15.05 -14.69 -11.28
C GLY A 670 13.52 -14.49 -11.40
N ARG A 671 12.91 -15.35 -12.23
CA ARG A 671 11.52 -15.43 -12.77
C ARG A 671 10.31 -15.35 -11.81
N ARG A 672 10.42 -14.95 -10.54
CA ARG A 672 9.22 -14.76 -9.67
C ARG A 672 8.92 -13.29 -9.44
N SER A 673 7.63 -12.98 -9.26
CA SER A 673 7.15 -11.63 -8.99
C SER A 673 7.87 -11.06 -7.77
N ALA A 674 8.59 -9.95 -7.95
CA ALA A 674 9.27 -9.23 -6.87
C ALA A 674 8.35 -9.02 -5.64
N ALA A 675 7.06 -8.76 -5.87
CA ALA A 675 6.05 -8.61 -4.83
C ALA A 675 5.95 -9.81 -3.86
N GLY A 676 6.04 -11.04 -4.36
CA GLY A 676 5.95 -12.25 -3.52
C GLY A 676 7.22 -12.48 -2.69
N LEU A 677 8.39 -12.11 -3.22
CA LEU A 677 9.66 -12.18 -2.48
C LEU A 677 9.76 -11.08 -1.43
N LEU A 678 9.28 -9.87 -1.72
CA LEU A 678 9.20 -8.79 -0.73
C LEU A 678 8.22 -9.11 0.40
N HIS A 679 7.09 -9.75 0.08
CA HIS A 679 6.15 -10.19 1.10
C HIS A 679 6.75 -11.32 1.97
N ALA A 680 7.44 -12.29 1.37
CA ALA A 680 8.17 -13.29 2.14
C ALA A 680 9.25 -12.67 3.05
N ALA A 681 9.97 -11.63 2.57
CA ALA A 681 10.93 -10.90 3.39
C ALA A 681 10.27 -10.11 4.53
N HIS A 682 9.03 -9.67 4.35
CA HIS A 682 8.20 -9.10 5.42
C HIS A 682 7.81 -10.16 6.46
N ASP A 683 7.34 -11.33 6.01
CA ASP A 683 6.99 -12.45 6.91
C ASP A 683 8.20 -12.95 7.70
N LEU A 684 9.39 -12.89 7.10
CA LEU A 684 10.68 -13.19 7.73
C LEU A 684 11.25 -12.03 8.57
N LYS A 685 10.49 -10.95 8.77
CA LYS A 685 10.86 -9.76 9.58
C LYS A 685 12.11 -9.02 9.10
N VAL A 686 12.51 -9.16 7.83
CA VAL A 686 13.63 -8.42 7.22
C VAL A 686 13.16 -7.05 6.72
N LEU A 687 11.96 -7.02 6.14
CA LEU A 687 11.26 -5.81 5.73
C LEU A 687 10.12 -5.51 6.70
N ARG A 688 9.89 -4.24 7.00
CA ARG A 688 8.67 -3.77 7.66
C ARG A 688 7.74 -3.12 6.65
N GLN A 689 6.45 -3.14 6.95
CA GLN A 689 5.46 -2.39 6.20
C GLN A 689 5.32 -0.98 6.79
N ALA A 690 5.39 0.05 5.95
CA ALA A 690 5.09 1.43 6.34
C ALA A 690 4.04 1.98 5.37
N GLY A 691 2.77 1.81 5.70
CA GLY A 691 1.66 2.02 4.76
C GLY A 691 1.84 1.13 3.51
N MET A 692 1.88 1.75 2.34
CA MET A 692 1.96 1.06 1.03
C MET A 692 3.39 0.79 0.53
N VAL A 693 4.40 1.20 1.28
CA VAL A 693 5.81 0.95 0.95
C VAL A 693 6.35 -0.12 1.89
N TYR A 694 7.32 -0.88 1.40
CA TYR A 694 8.18 -1.62 2.31
C TYR A 694 9.28 -0.67 2.79
N GLN A 695 9.79 -0.90 3.98
CA GLN A 695 11.05 -0.32 4.42
C GLN A 695 11.88 -1.48 4.96
N PHE A 696 13.21 -1.40 4.89
CA PHE A 696 14.00 -2.33 5.70
C PHE A 696 13.62 -2.15 7.16
N ARG A 697 13.50 -3.25 7.91
CA ARG A 697 13.18 -3.19 9.35
C ARG A 697 14.12 -2.20 10.04
N HIS A 698 15.38 -2.17 9.59
CA HIS A 698 16.45 -1.33 10.13
C HIS A 698 17.34 -0.75 9.01
N ARG A 699 17.83 0.49 9.18
CA ARG A 699 18.70 1.13 8.19
C ARG A 699 20.08 0.49 8.16
N GLU A 700 20.54 -0.01 9.30
CA GLU A 700 21.80 -0.72 9.44
C GLU A 700 21.78 -2.03 8.65
N LEU A 701 20.66 -2.74 8.66
CA LEU A 701 20.42 -3.92 7.82
C LEU A 701 20.46 -3.57 6.32
N GLN A 702 19.87 -2.45 5.92
CA GLN A 702 19.94 -1.94 4.54
C GLN A 702 21.38 -1.60 4.15
N THR A 703 22.12 -0.86 4.99
CA THR A 703 23.51 -0.49 4.73
C THR A 703 24.40 -1.72 4.61
N HIS A 704 24.20 -2.73 5.47
CA HIS A 704 24.92 -3.98 5.42
C HIS A 704 24.65 -4.75 4.10
N LEU A 705 23.38 -4.94 3.73
CA LEU A 705 22.99 -5.59 2.47
C LEU A 705 23.48 -4.82 1.22
N ALA A 706 23.50 -3.49 1.27
CA ALA A 706 24.01 -2.66 0.19
C ALA A 706 25.53 -2.82 0.00
N ARG A 707 26.30 -2.99 1.09
CA ARG A 707 27.75 -3.25 1.03
C ARG A 707 28.08 -4.61 0.41
N ARG A 708 27.20 -5.61 0.58
CA ARG A 708 27.38 -6.98 0.07
C ARG A 708 27.13 -7.11 -1.43
N TYR A 709 26.39 -6.17 -2.02
CA TYR A 709 26.10 -6.18 -3.45
C TYR A 709 27.34 -5.84 -4.27
N GLN A 710 27.98 -6.86 -4.87
CA GLN A 710 29.06 -6.70 -5.84
C GLN A 710 28.45 -6.46 -7.23
N VAL A 711 28.78 -5.31 -7.84
CA VAL A 711 28.30 -4.87 -9.16
C VAL A 711 28.89 -5.69 -10.30
#